data_AF-A0A934E406-F1
#
_entry.id   AF-A0A934E406-F1
#
_cell.length_a   1.000
_cell.length_b   1.000
_cell.length_c   1.000
_cell.angle_alpha   90.00
_cell.angle_beta   90.00
_cell.angle_gamma   90.00
#
_symmetry.space_group_name_H-M   'P 1'
#
loop_
_entity.id
_entity.type
_entity.pdbx_description
1 polymer ?
#
loop_
_entity_poly.entity_id
_entity_poly.type
_entity_poly.pdbx_seq_one_letter_code
_entity_poly.pdbx_strand_id
1 'polypeptide(L)'
;MNAKDNALSALLSSFPTQEAWMAFSQNKDNILIRDSFVNFAVRFGLIKTRDTPSLEAFILKHTVHRTAFKPPGHLDFEELLDKRKDYLRINLSLRALTERINALLTEKQIALPKVTNSMLTRLKNEPVNTAYKQNVLRSLAFWLAYERSDIASDWHYGTLLSICREGKQTESYKEGARIGFALYSRGDVIDHEILGWLRKTLKNYIDESISHFSYGRWGKVKAHDITTLYVDFPKEKEAGDLVSYQHCLRSAADLAHQITIRWALSRYCTKNRFLSIAIAAGEYSGLDNYLLPMLNAKLSDDPVIRVSDYARQCLLINDIRVVLCQNPKETALFNGEALTIWWVTALWSSLYFDFVSDLLTDKILQNNPAAIEKLNRLLLFPEELDKNTGKAEEPNAVSSFFKFPHNSLLGVEIAKTLYYRQRFEEALEILRIVLSINPTDLIARTLRMVLFRNMAVEAETYPIAQGLFKKAEQEAIFIQNNCSHQFEDFYCEYGVVFIAQAMLTLRHSRSNKEIASDRKTIRQLKQRVFKALDRADDLFDKGMTVSPSGIRSSYLLTSARLLTAILQNDEDIFVNPNKPVDADFKTVRNPSWELHNQIGIVRRDLPEKLNNEFTEKSMMKKIQIHDDAISLQSYRTTTYFCNAVALWDYLSVRTVGTTKFVLNTLRKSIEIARTIEKDDVCIYSYTRTYGEMIPVAEFIGHLEKCIAMIEAVAGKDVYDREDAEIISRKGPLSSLLMTVNFS
;
A
#
# COMPACT_ATOMS: atom_id res chain seq x y z
N MET A 1 31.72 12.04 -44.69
CA MET A 1 30.32 12.09 -45.14
C MET A 1 30.11 13.31 -46.01
N ASN A 2 29.24 13.22 -47.02
CA ASN A 2 28.94 14.34 -47.92
C ASN A 2 28.13 15.40 -47.16
N ALA A 3 28.36 16.68 -47.43
CA ALA A 3 27.63 17.79 -46.79
C ALA A 3 26.10 17.68 -46.96
N LYS A 4 25.67 17.07 -48.07
CA LYS A 4 24.27 16.75 -48.36
C LYS A 4 23.68 15.70 -47.40
N ASP A 5 24.45 14.68 -47.03
CA ASP A 5 23.99 13.61 -46.14
C ASP A 5 23.86 14.12 -44.69
N ASN A 6 24.79 14.97 -44.26
CA ASN A 6 24.71 15.62 -42.94
C ASN A 6 23.49 16.57 -42.87
N ALA A 7 23.21 17.30 -43.95
CA ALA A 7 22.03 18.16 -44.04
C ALA A 7 20.73 17.35 -44.01
N LEU A 8 20.69 16.20 -44.71
CA LEU A 8 19.56 15.28 -44.67
C LEU A 8 19.33 14.73 -43.25
N SER A 9 20.39 14.26 -42.60
CA SER A 9 20.37 13.75 -41.23
C SER A 9 19.84 14.79 -40.24
N ALA A 10 20.35 16.03 -40.31
CA ALA A 10 19.96 17.13 -39.43
C ALA A 10 18.48 17.54 -39.58
N LEU A 11 17.99 17.57 -40.83
CA LEU A 11 16.59 17.87 -41.13
C LEU A 11 15.65 16.81 -40.55
N LEU A 12 15.94 15.53 -40.81
CA LEU A 12 15.09 14.41 -40.35
C LEU A 12 15.19 14.16 -38.85
N SER A 13 16.30 14.54 -38.20
CA SER A 13 16.40 14.51 -36.73
C SER A 13 15.56 15.60 -36.05
N SER A 14 15.45 16.76 -36.70
CA SER A 14 14.60 17.87 -36.23
C SER A 14 13.10 17.57 -36.40
N PHE A 15 12.76 16.84 -37.46
CA PHE A 15 11.40 16.45 -37.83
C PHE A 15 11.31 14.95 -38.10
N PRO A 16 11.34 14.12 -37.04
CA PRO A 16 11.45 12.66 -37.17
C PRO A 16 10.14 11.97 -37.55
N THR A 17 9.00 12.67 -37.51
CA THR A 17 7.68 12.15 -37.91
C THR A 17 6.86 13.23 -38.62
N GLN A 18 5.81 12.82 -39.33
CA GLN A 18 4.85 13.75 -39.94
C GLN A 18 4.17 14.63 -38.87
N GLU A 19 3.79 14.05 -37.74
CA GLU A 19 3.14 14.74 -36.63
C GLU A 19 4.07 15.81 -36.04
N ALA A 20 5.36 15.52 -35.91
CA ALA A 20 6.36 16.46 -35.41
C ALA A 20 6.54 17.67 -36.34
N TRP A 21 6.44 17.47 -37.66
CA TRP A 21 6.45 18.54 -38.66
C TRP A 21 5.16 19.35 -38.63
N MET A 22 4.00 18.68 -38.63
CA MET A 22 2.69 19.34 -38.62
C MET A 22 2.47 20.21 -37.37
N ALA A 23 2.79 19.68 -36.19
CA ALA A 23 2.71 20.44 -34.94
C ALA A 23 3.65 21.66 -34.94
N PHE A 24 4.81 21.55 -35.60
CA PHE A 24 5.75 22.66 -35.76
C PHE A 24 5.27 23.71 -36.77
N SER A 25 4.80 23.28 -37.94
CA SER A 25 4.46 24.12 -39.09
C SER A 25 3.17 24.91 -38.90
N GLN A 26 2.23 24.39 -38.11
CA GLN A 26 0.96 25.03 -37.76
C GLN A 26 1.10 26.16 -36.71
N ASN A 27 2.22 26.20 -35.98
CA ASN A 27 2.46 27.25 -35.00
C ASN A 27 2.92 28.55 -35.70
N LYS A 28 2.13 29.62 -35.54
CA LYS A 28 2.38 30.94 -36.15
C LYS A 28 3.71 31.57 -35.70
N ASP A 29 4.20 31.24 -34.51
CA ASP A 29 5.47 31.76 -34.00
C ASP A 29 6.70 31.15 -34.71
N ASN A 30 6.50 30.06 -35.46
CA ASN A 30 7.58 29.33 -36.14
C ASN A 30 7.75 29.74 -37.61
N ILE A 31 7.01 30.71 -38.14
CA ILE A 31 7.04 31.08 -39.58
C ILE A 31 8.48 31.35 -40.07
N LEU A 32 9.24 32.18 -39.36
CA LEU A 32 10.63 32.51 -39.71
C LEU A 32 11.55 31.28 -39.64
N ILE A 33 11.31 30.39 -38.67
CA ILE A 33 12.10 29.16 -38.50
C ILE A 33 11.80 28.18 -39.64
N ARG A 34 10.52 28.00 -39.98
CA ARG A 34 10.07 27.18 -41.10
C ARG A 34 10.68 27.64 -42.41
N ASP A 35 10.66 28.93 -42.69
CA ASP A 35 11.24 29.48 -43.92
C ASP A 35 12.75 29.25 -43.97
N SER A 36 13.44 29.31 -42.83
CA SER A 36 14.87 28.98 -42.75
C SER A 36 15.17 27.50 -43.08
N PHE A 37 14.31 26.57 -42.67
CA PHE A 37 14.43 25.14 -43.01
C PHE A 37 14.14 24.87 -44.48
N VAL A 38 13.16 25.55 -45.09
CA VAL A 38 12.91 25.48 -46.55
C VAL A 38 14.14 25.96 -47.32
N ASN A 39 14.71 27.11 -46.92
CA ASN A 39 15.92 27.66 -47.55
C ASN A 39 17.13 26.74 -47.37
N PHE A 40 17.26 26.09 -46.22
CA PHE A 40 18.28 25.09 -45.96
C PHE A 40 18.12 23.87 -46.87
N ALA A 41 16.91 23.32 -46.99
CA ALA A 41 16.65 22.17 -47.83
C ALA A 41 16.93 22.43 -49.32
N VAL A 42 16.63 23.63 -49.83
CA VAL A 42 16.97 24.04 -51.21
C VAL A 42 18.48 24.16 -51.40
N ARG A 43 19.19 24.85 -50.49
CA ARG A 43 20.64 25.09 -50.60
C ARG A 43 21.47 23.81 -50.63
N PHE A 44 21.04 22.79 -49.89
CA PHE A 44 21.70 21.48 -49.87
C PHE A 44 21.14 20.49 -50.91
N GLY A 45 20.25 20.95 -51.80
CA GLY A 45 19.68 20.15 -52.89
C GLY A 45 18.83 18.97 -52.41
N LEU A 46 18.16 19.11 -51.27
CA LEU A 46 17.19 18.14 -50.73
C LEU A 46 15.83 18.31 -51.43
N ILE A 47 15.43 19.55 -51.69
CA ILE A 47 14.23 19.90 -52.47
C ILE A 47 14.59 20.83 -53.63
N LYS A 48 13.82 20.76 -54.73
CA LYS A 48 14.06 21.57 -55.94
C LYS A 48 13.35 22.93 -55.88
N THR A 49 12.17 22.97 -55.27
CA THR A 49 11.29 24.13 -55.21
C THR A 49 11.29 24.71 -53.79
N ARG A 50 11.30 26.04 -53.71
CA ARG A 50 11.43 26.79 -52.44
C ARG A 50 10.06 27.05 -51.83
N ASP A 51 9.38 25.99 -51.42
CA ASP A 51 8.04 26.05 -50.82
C ASP A 51 7.85 25.01 -49.71
N THR A 52 6.94 25.31 -48.79
CA THR A 52 6.64 24.47 -47.62
C THR A 52 6.06 23.10 -48.01
N PRO A 53 5.11 22.99 -48.97
CA PRO A 53 4.60 21.70 -49.43
C PRO A 53 5.68 20.74 -49.95
N SER A 54 6.68 21.27 -50.66
CA SER A 54 7.79 20.47 -51.19
C SER A 54 8.71 19.92 -50.09
N LEU A 55 8.92 20.69 -49.01
CA LEU A 55 9.64 20.21 -47.83
C LEU A 55 8.83 19.17 -47.06
N GLU A 56 7.52 19.36 -46.94
CA GLU A 56 6.63 18.40 -46.30
C GLU A 56 6.60 17.06 -47.05
N ALA A 57 6.42 17.08 -48.37
CA ALA A 57 6.49 15.89 -49.22
C ALA A 57 7.84 15.19 -49.12
N PHE A 58 8.93 15.96 -48.97
CA PHE A 58 10.27 15.43 -48.76
C PHE A 58 10.40 14.71 -47.41
N ILE A 59 9.92 15.32 -46.31
CA ILE A 59 9.93 14.71 -44.98
C ILE A 59 9.14 13.40 -45.03
N LEU A 60 7.89 13.43 -45.52
CA LEU A 60 7.00 12.27 -45.64
C LEU A 60 7.68 11.07 -46.31
N LYS A 61 8.34 11.30 -47.46
CA LYS A 61 9.02 10.25 -48.23
C LYS A 61 10.17 9.58 -47.47
N HIS A 62 10.82 10.28 -46.54
CA HIS A 62 12.02 9.79 -45.85
C HIS A 62 11.76 9.33 -44.40
N THR A 63 10.54 9.49 -43.88
CA THR A 63 10.15 9.07 -42.53
C THR A 63 9.76 7.59 -42.37
N VAL A 64 9.49 6.87 -43.47
CA VAL A 64 8.76 5.57 -43.46
C VAL A 64 9.55 4.37 -42.88
N HIS A 65 10.84 4.52 -42.54
CA HIS A 65 11.70 3.37 -42.19
C HIS A 65 12.58 3.52 -40.94
N ARG A 66 12.16 4.26 -39.91
CA ARG A 66 12.92 4.35 -38.65
C ARG A 66 12.39 3.38 -37.60
N THR A 67 13.24 2.43 -37.19
CA THR A 67 13.01 1.62 -35.98
C THR A 67 12.96 2.52 -34.76
N ALA A 68 11.92 2.38 -33.93
CA ALA A 68 11.76 3.17 -32.72
C ALA A 68 12.83 2.78 -31.69
N PHE A 69 13.89 3.58 -31.58
CA PHE A 69 14.83 3.50 -30.47
C PHE A 69 14.08 3.85 -29.17
N LYS A 70 14.06 2.93 -28.21
CA LYS A 70 13.53 3.17 -26.87
C LYS A 70 14.69 3.44 -25.92
N PRO A 71 14.80 4.64 -25.33
CA PRO A 71 15.82 4.89 -24.31
C PRO A 71 15.59 3.98 -23.09
N PRO A 72 16.64 3.67 -22.30
CA PRO A 72 16.49 2.93 -21.06
C PRO A 72 15.45 3.58 -20.14
N GLY A 73 14.59 2.78 -19.49
CA GLY A 73 13.45 3.31 -18.73
C GLY A 73 13.79 4.19 -17.52
N HIS A 74 15.06 4.22 -17.09
CA HIS A 74 15.56 5.09 -16.02
C HIS A 74 16.20 6.39 -16.52
N LEU A 75 16.41 6.53 -17.84
CA LEU A 75 17.17 7.64 -18.42
C LEU A 75 16.29 8.88 -18.59
N ASP A 76 16.57 9.93 -17.84
CA ASP A 76 15.95 11.25 -17.99
C ASP A 76 16.91 12.27 -18.66
N PHE A 77 16.38 13.47 -18.98
CA PHE A 77 17.16 14.51 -19.63
C PHE A 77 18.33 15.04 -18.77
N GLU A 78 18.22 14.95 -17.44
CA GLU A 78 19.30 15.32 -16.52
C GLU A 78 20.46 14.32 -16.62
N GLU A 79 20.16 13.03 -16.52
CA GLU A 79 21.13 11.95 -16.64
C GLU A 79 21.78 11.91 -18.03
N LEU A 80 21.03 12.19 -19.10
CA LEU A 80 21.58 12.30 -20.45
C LEU A 80 22.68 13.38 -20.54
N LEU A 81 22.44 14.56 -19.94
CA LEU A 81 23.40 15.65 -19.99
C LEU A 81 24.60 15.41 -19.07
N ASP A 82 24.40 14.75 -17.93
CA ASP A 82 25.46 14.48 -16.96
C ASP A 82 26.38 13.34 -17.44
N LYS A 83 25.81 12.30 -18.07
CA LYS A 83 26.52 11.18 -18.71
C LYS A 83 26.64 11.32 -20.23
N ARG A 84 26.69 12.56 -20.75
CA ARG A 84 26.79 12.85 -22.20
C ARG A 84 27.98 12.22 -22.91
N LYS A 85 29.05 11.88 -22.19
CA LYS A 85 30.19 11.14 -22.74
C LYS A 85 29.81 9.71 -23.12
N ASP A 86 28.94 9.08 -22.33
CA ASP A 86 28.58 7.68 -22.46
C ASP A 86 27.43 7.51 -23.47
N TYR A 87 26.43 8.39 -23.42
CA TYR A 87 25.24 8.30 -24.29
C TYR A 87 25.38 9.05 -25.62
N LEU A 88 26.01 10.23 -25.63
CA LEU A 88 26.11 11.08 -26.82
C LEU A 88 27.53 11.08 -27.42
N ARG A 89 28.51 10.43 -26.78
CA ARG A 89 29.93 10.43 -27.19
C ARG A 89 30.52 11.84 -27.29
N ILE A 90 30.07 12.75 -26.42
CA ILE A 90 30.49 14.16 -26.38
C ILE A 90 31.38 14.41 -25.17
N ASN A 91 32.61 14.87 -25.42
CA ASN A 91 33.52 15.37 -24.39
C ASN A 91 33.64 16.91 -24.44
N LEU A 92 32.53 17.59 -24.15
CA LEU A 92 32.44 19.06 -24.10
C LEU A 92 31.83 19.51 -22.77
N SER A 93 32.18 20.71 -22.31
CA SER A 93 31.42 21.38 -21.25
C SER A 93 30.06 21.83 -21.80
N LEU A 94 29.06 22.03 -20.92
CA LEU A 94 27.74 22.56 -21.34
C LEU A 94 27.88 23.90 -22.07
N ARG A 95 28.78 24.77 -21.59
CA ARG A 95 29.08 26.05 -22.25
C ARG A 95 29.61 25.85 -23.67
N ALA A 96 30.63 25.01 -23.85
CA ALA A 96 31.19 24.72 -25.18
C ALA A 96 30.18 24.04 -26.11
N LEU A 97 29.29 23.20 -25.56
CA LEU A 97 28.19 22.59 -26.31
C LEU A 97 27.22 23.66 -26.84
N THR A 98 26.75 24.58 -25.99
CA THR A 98 25.86 25.66 -26.42
C THR A 98 26.50 26.57 -27.47
N GLU A 99 27.80 26.89 -27.33
CA GLU A 99 28.54 27.69 -28.30
C GLU A 99 28.61 26.99 -29.66
N ARG A 100 28.89 25.67 -29.70
CA ARG A 100 28.94 24.90 -30.95
C ARG A 100 27.57 24.75 -31.63
N ILE A 101 26.50 24.52 -30.86
CA ILE A 101 25.14 24.48 -31.41
C ILE A 101 24.82 25.81 -32.08
N ASN A 102 25.03 26.92 -31.38
CA ASN A 102 24.74 28.25 -31.91
C ASN A 102 25.60 28.63 -33.12
N ALA A 103 26.89 28.25 -33.12
CA ALA A 103 27.79 28.48 -34.25
C ALA A 103 27.29 27.74 -35.50
N LEU A 104 26.90 26.47 -35.37
CA LEU A 104 26.37 25.69 -36.49
C LEU A 104 25.05 26.27 -37.01
N LEU A 105 24.12 26.63 -36.13
CA LEU A 105 22.85 27.24 -36.55
C LEU A 105 23.08 28.54 -37.34
N THR A 106 24.06 29.34 -36.92
CA THR A 106 24.45 30.58 -37.61
C THR A 106 25.09 30.28 -38.97
N GLU A 107 26.05 29.35 -39.02
CA GLU A 107 26.73 28.93 -40.25
C GLU A 107 25.73 28.40 -41.30
N LYS A 108 24.75 27.60 -40.85
CA LYS A 108 23.72 27.01 -41.71
C LYS A 108 22.51 27.92 -41.92
N GLN A 109 22.51 29.13 -41.35
CA GLN A 109 21.42 30.11 -41.43
C GLN A 109 20.05 29.49 -41.07
N ILE A 110 20.02 28.70 -39.99
CA ILE A 110 18.79 28.15 -39.42
C ILE A 110 18.33 29.09 -38.29
N ALA A 111 17.11 29.60 -38.39
CA ALA A 111 16.57 30.60 -37.46
C ALA A 111 16.04 30.01 -36.13
N LEU A 112 16.56 28.85 -35.71
CA LEU A 112 16.23 28.26 -34.41
C LEU A 112 16.73 29.14 -33.25
N PRO A 113 16.09 29.08 -32.06
CA PRO A 113 16.45 29.93 -30.95
C PRO A 113 17.86 29.65 -30.44
N LYS A 114 18.54 30.72 -30.00
CA LYS A 114 19.86 30.62 -29.37
C LYS A 114 19.78 29.74 -28.12
N VAL A 115 20.58 28.68 -28.07
CA VAL A 115 20.67 27.77 -26.93
C VAL A 115 21.57 28.40 -25.85
N THR A 116 21.10 28.41 -24.60
CA THR A 116 21.84 28.94 -23.44
C THR A 116 21.96 27.89 -22.35
N ASN A 117 22.99 28.00 -21.50
CA ASN A 117 23.18 27.10 -20.36
C ASN A 117 21.97 27.10 -19.42
N SER A 118 21.36 28.27 -19.19
CA SER A 118 20.15 28.38 -18.37
C SER A 118 19.00 27.60 -18.97
N MET A 119 18.81 27.63 -20.30
CA MET A 119 17.75 26.86 -20.95
C MET A 119 17.98 25.36 -20.93
N LEU A 120 19.21 24.87 -21.11
CA LEU A 120 19.52 23.45 -20.92
C LEU A 120 19.28 23.00 -19.47
N THR A 121 19.63 23.86 -18.50
CA THR A 121 19.36 23.61 -17.07
C THR A 121 17.86 23.61 -16.75
N ARG A 122 17.08 24.48 -17.41
CA ARG A 122 15.62 24.49 -17.29
C ARG A 122 14.99 23.24 -17.89
N LEU A 123 15.51 22.71 -19.00
CA LEU A 123 15.02 21.45 -19.58
C LEU A 123 15.29 20.22 -18.68
N LYS A 124 16.27 20.27 -17.75
CA LYS A 124 16.44 19.24 -16.72
C LYS A 124 15.25 19.19 -15.75
N ASN A 125 14.71 20.35 -15.40
CA ASN A 125 13.82 20.52 -14.26
C ASN A 125 12.36 20.84 -14.63
N GLU A 126 12.14 21.46 -15.78
CA GLU A 126 10.85 21.96 -16.24
C GLU A 126 10.33 21.20 -17.47
N PRO A 127 9.01 21.11 -17.65
CA PRO A 127 8.44 20.48 -18.83
C PRO A 127 8.60 21.30 -20.10
N VAL A 128 8.57 20.62 -21.25
CA VAL A 128 8.75 21.19 -22.60
C VAL A 128 7.42 21.66 -23.19
N ASN A 129 6.77 22.58 -22.48
CA ASN A 129 5.40 23.04 -22.78
C ASN A 129 5.34 24.34 -23.60
N THR A 130 6.47 24.91 -24.00
CA THR A 130 6.51 26.14 -24.82
C THR A 130 7.20 25.90 -26.15
N ALA A 131 6.77 26.63 -27.20
CA ALA A 131 7.38 26.57 -28.53
C ALA A 131 8.89 26.83 -28.48
N TYR A 132 9.33 27.75 -27.63
CA TYR A 132 10.74 28.05 -27.41
C TYR A 132 11.52 26.84 -26.86
N LYS A 133 11.02 26.17 -25.81
CA LYS A 133 11.66 24.95 -25.25
C LYS A 133 11.72 23.82 -26.27
N GLN A 134 10.64 23.60 -27.01
CA GLN A 134 10.59 22.60 -28.07
C GLN A 134 11.61 22.91 -29.18
N ASN A 135 11.77 24.17 -29.56
CA ASN A 135 12.74 24.58 -30.57
C ASN A 135 14.19 24.56 -30.07
N VAL A 136 14.43 24.71 -28.76
CA VAL A 136 15.75 24.44 -28.15
C VAL A 136 16.10 22.94 -28.26
N LEU A 137 15.15 22.03 -28.04
CA LEU A 137 15.37 20.60 -28.29
C LEU A 137 15.62 20.30 -29.77
N ARG A 138 14.89 20.96 -30.68
CA ARG A 138 15.16 20.85 -32.14
C ARG A 138 16.55 21.35 -32.49
N SER A 139 17.06 22.38 -31.82
CA SER A 139 18.43 22.88 -31.99
C SER A 139 19.47 21.85 -31.59
N LEU A 140 19.24 21.15 -30.49
CA LEU A 140 20.09 20.05 -30.03
C LEU A 140 20.03 18.86 -31.00
N ALA A 141 18.84 18.45 -31.42
CA ALA A 141 18.63 17.36 -32.39
C ALA A 141 19.29 17.66 -33.75
N PHE A 142 19.15 18.90 -34.24
CA PHE A 142 19.76 19.38 -35.48
C PHE A 142 21.28 19.29 -35.42
N TRP A 143 21.89 19.81 -34.34
CA TRP A 143 23.33 19.80 -34.17
C TRP A 143 23.88 18.39 -34.01
N LEU A 144 23.25 17.55 -33.17
CA LEU A 144 23.65 16.15 -32.99
C LEU A 144 23.67 15.42 -34.33
N ALA A 145 22.62 15.54 -35.13
CA ALA A 145 22.52 14.81 -36.37
C ALA A 145 23.39 15.35 -37.53
N TYR A 146 23.78 16.63 -37.48
CA TYR A 146 24.69 17.23 -38.46
C TYR A 146 26.16 16.87 -38.17
N GLU A 147 26.57 16.90 -36.90
CA GLU A 147 27.94 16.61 -36.46
C GLU A 147 28.19 15.13 -36.18
N ARG A 148 27.14 14.37 -35.87
CA ARG A 148 27.14 12.97 -35.43
C ARG A 148 25.94 12.22 -36.04
N SER A 149 25.97 12.08 -37.35
CA SER A 149 24.96 11.33 -38.11
C SER A 149 24.87 9.85 -37.72
N ASP A 150 25.90 9.27 -37.11
CA ASP A 150 25.95 7.87 -36.65
C ASP A 150 24.98 7.57 -35.50
N ILE A 151 24.63 8.59 -34.69
CA ILE A 151 23.71 8.47 -33.56
C ILE A 151 22.36 9.17 -33.81
N ALA A 152 22.17 9.74 -35.00
CA ALA A 152 21.00 10.54 -35.36
C ALA A 152 19.71 9.71 -35.51
N SER A 153 19.82 8.39 -35.70
CA SER A 153 18.68 7.47 -35.67
C SER A 153 18.08 7.34 -34.27
N ASP A 154 18.93 7.42 -33.24
CA ASP A 154 18.56 7.11 -31.86
C ASP A 154 18.22 8.39 -31.10
N TRP A 155 18.97 9.47 -31.36
CA TRP A 155 18.89 10.76 -30.66
C TRP A 155 18.31 11.88 -31.54
N HIS A 156 17.02 11.76 -31.85
CA HIS A 156 16.25 12.78 -32.58
C HIS A 156 15.28 13.55 -31.68
N TYR A 157 14.59 14.58 -32.21
CA TYR A 157 13.65 15.41 -31.46
C TYR A 157 12.63 14.61 -30.64
N GLY A 158 12.03 13.57 -31.24
CA GLY A 158 11.09 12.67 -30.55
C GLY A 158 11.68 11.96 -29.32
N THR A 159 12.86 11.34 -29.44
CA THR A 159 13.55 10.67 -28.31
C THR A 159 13.96 11.68 -27.23
N LEU A 160 14.47 12.85 -27.64
CA LEU A 160 14.85 13.91 -26.69
C LEU A 160 13.63 14.46 -25.94
N LEU A 161 12.48 14.51 -26.60
CA LEU A 161 11.21 14.92 -25.99
C LEU A 161 10.71 13.87 -25.00
N SER A 162 10.82 12.57 -25.32
CA SER A 162 10.30 11.49 -24.47
C SER A 162 11.07 11.29 -23.16
N ILE A 163 12.32 11.74 -23.08
CA ILE A 163 13.13 11.74 -21.84
C ILE A 163 13.04 13.06 -21.07
N CYS A 164 12.41 14.09 -21.63
CA CYS A 164 12.13 15.32 -20.91
C CYS A 164 10.93 15.12 -19.99
N ARG A 165 10.90 15.85 -18.87
CA ARG A 165 9.76 15.79 -17.94
C ARG A 165 8.47 16.17 -18.68
N GLU A 166 7.50 15.26 -18.69
CA GLU A 166 6.15 15.61 -19.10
C GLU A 166 5.63 16.71 -18.17
N GLY A 167 4.93 17.70 -18.74
CA GLY A 167 4.26 18.70 -17.93
C GLY A 167 3.23 17.99 -17.08
N LYS A 168 3.51 17.84 -15.77
CA LYS A 168 2.49 17.52 -14.79
C LYS A 168 1.34 18.48 -15.05
N GLN A 169 0.25 17.99 -15.64
CA GLN A 169 -1.00 18.73 -15.63
C GLN A 169 -1.22 19.10 -14.16
N THR A 170 -1.29 20.39 -13.86
CA THR A 170 -1.85 20.83 -12.58
C THR A 170 -3.33 20.47 -12.63
N GLU A 171 -3.63 19.20 -12.38
CA GLU A 171 -4.99 18.74 -12.15
C GLU A 171 -5.51 19.50 -10.93
N SER A 172 -6.44 20.40 -11.21
CA SER A 172 -7.06 21.25 -10.20
C SER A 172 -8.27 20.53 -9.63
N TYR A 173 -8.03 19.52 -8.79
CA TYR A 173 -9.10 18.90 -8.02
C TYR A 173 -9.78 19.94 -7.12
N LYS A 174 -11.11 19.88 -7.10
CA LYS A 174 -11.97 20.74 -6.28
C LYS A 174 -12.28 20.10 -4.92
N GLU A 175 -12.19 18.78 -4.85
CA GLU A 175 -12.58 17.99 -3.69
C GLU A 175 -11.44 17.07 -3.21
N GLY A 176 -11.51 16.69 -1.94
CA GLY A 176 -10.58 15.75 -1.32
C GLY A 176 -10.71 15.72 0.19
N ALA A 177 -9.64 15.30 0.85
CA ALA A 177 -9.50 15.34 2.30
C ALA A 177 -8.47 16.39 2.71
N ARG A 178 -8.81 17.22 3.69
CA ARG A 178 -7.88 18.12 4.39
C ARG A 178 -7.65 17.58 5.80
N ILE A 179 -6.38 17.45 6.15
CA ILE A 179 -5.94 17.12 7.50
C ILE A 179 -5.21 18.32 8.11
N GLY A 180 -5.65 18.76 9.28
CA GLY A 180 -5.07 19.86 10.05
C GLY A 180 -4.39 19.38 11.32
N PHE A 181 -3.32 20.06 11.73
CA PHE A 181 -2.52 19.80 12.92
C PHE A 181 -2.36 21.11 13.69
N ALA A 182 -2.90 21.18 14.90
CA ALA A 182 -2.81 22.34 15.78
C ALA A 182 -2.06 21.96 17.06
N LEU A 183 -1.09 22.79 17.44
CA LEU A 183 -0.38 22.69 18.71
C LEU A 183 -0.99 23.65 19.72
N TYR A 184 -1.36 23.13 20.88
CA TYR A 184 -1.89 23.89 22.00
C TYR A 184 -0.95 23.82 23.20
N SER A 185 -0.96 24.88 24.01
CA SER A 185 -0.20 24.93 25.24
C SER A 185 -1.01 25.45 26.42
N ARG A 186 -0.74 24.88 27.60
CA ARG A 186 -1.21 25.30 28.93
C ARG A 186 -0.08 25.94 29.73
N GLY A 187 0.69 26.85 29.11
CA GLY A 187 1.72 27.67 29.77
C GLY A 187 3.15 27.48 29.24
N ASP A 188 3.45 26.39 28.55
CA ASP A 188 4.74 26.18 27.89
C ASP A 188 4.82 26.98 26.57
N VAL A 189 5.98 27.52 26.21
CA VAL A 189 6.12 28.21 24.92
C VAL A 189 6.12 27.18 23.78
N ILE A 190 5.35 27.44 22.71
CA ILE A 190 5.47 26.75 21.43
C ILE A 190 6.41 27.59 20.58
N ASP A 191 7.66 27.17 20.47
CA ASP A 191 8.69 27.88 19.72
C ASP A 191 8.79 27.42 18.25
N HIS A 192 9.65 28.07 17.49
CA HIS A 192 9.91 27.73 16.09
C HIS A 192 10.57 26.36 15.92
N GLU A 193 11.23 25.81 16.94
CA GLU A 193 11.88 24.51 16.86
C GLU A 193 10.83 23.38 16.82
N ILE A 194 9.79 23.46 17.67
CA ILE A 194 8.69 22.49 17.70
C ILE A 194 7.92 22.49 16.38
N LEU A 195 7.61 23.67 15.84
CA LEU A 195 6.92 23.80 14.55
C LEU A 195 7.79 23.34 13.39
N GLY A 196 9.10 23.64 13.44
CA GLY A 196 10.08 23.16 12.48
C GLY A 196 10.17 21.63 12.48
N TRP A 197 10.17 21.02 13.66
CA TRP A 197 10.10 19.56 13.82
C TRP A 197 8.82 19.01 13.23
N LEU A 198 7.63 19.54 13.60
CA LEU A 198 6.35 19.02 13.11
C LEU A 198 6.26 19.11 11.57
N ARG A 199 6.63 20.26 10.99
CA ARG A 199 6.66 20.45 9.54
C ARG A 199 7.60 19.46 8.84
N LYS A 200 8.79 19.23 9.41
CA LYS A 200 9.77 18.28 8.85
C LYS A 200 9.25 16.85 8.93
N THR A 201 8.71 16.44 10.08
CA THR A 201 8.15 15.09 10.27
C THR A 201 7.00 14.81 9.32
N LEU A 202 6.06 15.77 9.18
CA LEU A 202 4.96 15.68 8.22
C LEU A 202 5.49 15.52 6.78
N LYS A 203 6.41 16.39 6.36
CA LYS A 203 6.97 16.37 5.02
C LYS A 203 7.67 15.05 4.72
N ASN A 204 8.55 14.60 5.61
CA ASN A 204 9.32 13.38 5.42
C ASN A 204 8.39 12.17 5.26
N TYR A 205 7.40 12.00 6.14
CA TYR A 205 6.48 10.87 6.04
C TYR A 205 5.63 10.92 4.75
N ILE A 206 5.18 12.10 4.33
CA ILE A 206 4.44 12.23 3.07
C ILE A 206 5.32 11.87 1.87
N ASP A 207 6.55 12.39 1.82
CA ASP A 207 7.47 12.14 0.71
C ASP A 207 7.95 10.67 0.67
N GLU A 208 8.02 9.98 1.81
CA GLU A 208 8.44 8.57 1.91
C GLU A 208 7.28 7.58 1.67
N SER A 209 6.11 7.80 2.27
CA SER A 209 5.01 6.81 2.32
C SER A 209 3.74 7.20 1.56
N ILE A 210 3.56 8.49 1.24
CA ILE A 210 2.35 9.03 0.55
C ILE A 210 2.76 9.78 -0.74
N SER A 211 3.93 9.45 -1.30
CA SER A 211 4.57 10.19 -2.39
C SER A 211 3.74 10.31 -3.66
N HIS A 212 2.76 9.41 -3.87
CA HIS A 212 1.81 9.48 -4.98
C HIS A 212 1.05 10.82 -5.04
N PHE A 213 0.77 11.47 -3.90
CA PHE A 213 0.15 12.79 -3.85
C PHE A 213 1.14 13.96 -3.88
N SER A 214 2.46 13.71 -3.86
CA SER A 214 3.49 14.75 -3.82
C SER A 214 3.72 15.41 -5.20
N TYR A 215 2.67 16.03 -5.75
CA TYR A 215 2.73 16.77 -7.02
C TYR A 215 1.95 18.10 -6.97
N GLY A 216 2.50 19.11 -7.64
CA GLY A 216 1.92 20.46 -7.64
C GLY A 216 1.73 21.02 -6.23
N ARG A 217 0.46 21.30 -5.86
CA ARG A 217 0.07 21.82 -4.55
C ARG A 217 -0.37 20.74 -3.54
N TRP A 218 -0.45 19.49 -3.99
CA TRP A 218 -1.00 18.35 -3.25
C TRP A 218 0.09 17.67 -2.43
N GLY A 219 -0.29 17.07 -1.30
CA GLY A 219 0.68 16.43 -0.39
C GLY A 219 1.74 17.40 0.16
N LYS A 220 1.50 18.72 0.11
CA LYS A 220 2.42 19.74 0.65
C LYS A 220 1.92 20.29 1.97
N VAL A 221 2.82 20.34 2.95
CA VAL A 221 2.56 20.93 4.26
C VAL A 221 2.45 22.43 4.13
N LYS A 222 1.28 22.97 4.47
CA LYS A 222 0.95 24.40 4.45
C LYS A 222 0.72 24.89 5.87
N ALA A 223 0.98 26.17 6.11
CA ALA A 223 0.61 26.81 7.38
C ALA A 223 -0.74 27.50 7.20
N HIS A 224 -1.65 27.27 8.14
CA HIS A 224 -2.88 28.04 8.26
C HIS A 224 -2.63 29.30 9.11
N ASP A 225 -1.94 29.13 10.24
CA ASP A 225 -1.49 30.20 11.13
C ASP A 225 -0.11 29.85 11.73
N ILE A 226 0.30 30.52 12.80
CA ILE A 226 1.59 30.29 13.47
C ILE A 226 1.69 28.86 14.03
N THR A 227 0.62 28.34 14.64
CA THR A 227 0.59 27.06 15.38
C THR A 227 -0.10 25.93 14.63
N THR A 228 -0.75 26.23 13.52
CA THR A 228 -1.60 25.30 12.76
C THR A 228 -1.02 25.02 11.38
N LEU A 229 -0.79 23.75 11.09
CA LEU A 229 -0.38 23.24 9.78
C LEU A 229 -1.50 22.42 9.16
N TYR A 230 -1.55 22.32 7.84
CA TYR A 230 -2.49 21.45 7.15
C TYR A 230 -1.91 20.84 5.87
N VAL A 231 -2.52 19.76 5.40
CA VAL A 231 -2.17 19.05 4.17
C VAL A 231 -3.47 18.72 3.41
N ASP A 232 -3.43 18.88 2.09
CA ASP A 232 -4.53 18.54 1.18
C ASP A 232 -4.19 17.27 0.39
N PHE A 233 -5.08 16.28 0.43
CA PHE A 233 -5.03 15.05 -0.37
C PHE A 233 -6.21 15.00 -1.34
N PRO A 234 -5.99 15.11 -2.66
CA PRO A 234 -7.05 15.22 -3.65
C PRO A 234 -7.85 13.93 -3.85
N LYS A 235 -9.12 14.11 -4.19
CA LYS A 235 -9.97 13.06 -4.76
C LYS A 235 -9.66 12.95 -6.26
N GLU A 236 -8.79 12.01 -6.63
CA GLU A 236 -8.34 11.87 -8.03
C GLU A 236 -9.40 11.23 -8.94
N LYS A 237 -10.34 10.47 -8.38
CA LYS A 237 -11.46 9.87 -9.14
C LYS A 237 -12.57 10.92 -9.30
N GLU A 238 -13.01 11.16 -10.53
CA GLU A 238 -14.09 12.12 -10.84
C GLU A 238 -15.48 11.69 -10.33
N ALA A 239 -15.64 10.45 -9.87
CA ALA A 239 -16.91 9.95 -9.36
C ALA A 239 -17.41 10.75 -8.14
N GLY A 240 -18.71 11.06 -8.10
CA GLY A 240 -19.35 11.76 -6.99
C GLY A 240 -19.69 10.87 -5.79
N ASP A 241 -19.28 9.60 -5.79
CA ASP A 241 -19.60 8.65 -4.74
C ASP A 241 -18.66 8.76 -3.53
N LEU A 242 -19.10 8.29 -2.37
CA LEU A 242 -18.29 8.29 -1.14
C LEU A 242 -17.06 7.38 -1.29
N VAL A 243 -17.11 6.38 -2.18
CA VAL A 243 -16.02 5.45 -2.46
C VAL A 243 -14.82 6.14 -3.12
N SER A 244 -15.04 7.19 -3.91
CA SER A 244 -13.97 7.95 -4.55
C SER A 244 -12.99 8.61 -3.56
N TYR A 245 -13.37 8.81 -2.30
CA TYR A 245 -12.52 9.40 -1.26
C TYR A 245 -11.55 8.40 -0.60
N GLN A 246 -11.54 7.12 -0.98
CA GLN A 246 -10.75 6.07 -0.34
C GLN A 246 -9.27 6.44 -0.13
N HIS A 247 -8.55 6.74 -1.22
CA HIS A 247 -7.09 6.95 -1.15
C HIS A 247 -6.70 8.20 -0.37
N CYS A 248 -7.45 9.31 -0.53
CA CYS A 248 -7.15 10.55 0.19
C CYS A 248 -7.46 10.42 1.70
N LEU A 249 -8.55 9.76 2.08
CA LEU A 249 -8.88 9.55 3.49
C LEU A 249 -7.99 8.51 4.16
N ARG A 250 -7.61 7.42 3.47
CA ARG A 250 -6.62 6.49 4.01
C ARG A 250 -5.32 7.22 4.30
N SER A 251 -4.83 8.01 3.34
CA SER A 251 -3.59 8.78 3.50
C SER A 251 -3.67 9.79 4.65
N ALA A 252 -4.84 10.43 4.84
CA ALA A 252 -5.08 11.31 5.99
C ALA A 252 -5.07 10.53 7.32
N ALA A 253 -5.74 9.37 7.39
CA ALA A 253 -5.77 8.54 8.58
C ALA A 253 -4.39 7.96 8.93
N ASP A 254 -3.63 7.49 7.94
CA ASP A 254 -2.25 7.01 8.09
C ASP A 254 -1.33 8.11 8.63
N LEU A 255 -1.42 9.32 8.05
CA LEU A 255 -0.66 10.48 8.53
C LEU A 255 -1.05 10.86 9.97
N ALA A 256 -2.35 10.85 10.31
CA ALA A 256 -2.82 11.14 11.66
C ALA A 256 -2.29 10.11 12.68
N HIS A 257 -2.34 8.82 12.34
CA HIS A 257 -1.77 7.74 13.15
C HIS A 257 -0.28 7.97 13.42
N GLN A 258 0.51 8.16 12.36
CA GLN A 258 1.96 8.30 12.46
C GLN A 258 2.38 9.51 13.28
N ILE A 259 1.74 10.66 13.06
CA ILE A 259 2.09 11.89 13.76
C ILE A 259 1.66 11.83 15.24
N THR A 260 0.55 11.17 15.56
CA THR A 260 0.10 10.99 16.95
C THR A 260 1.15 10.25 17.78
N ILE A 261 1.69 9.16 17.25
CA ILE A 261 2.69 8.34 17.94
C ILE A 261 4.05 9.06 17.98
N ARG A 262 4.49 9.64 16.86
CA ARG A 262 5.74 10.42 16.81
C ARG A 262 5.73 11.62 17.74
N TRP A 263 4.58 12.28 17.88
CA TRP A 263 4.38 13.34 18.87
C TRP A 263 4.60 12.81 20.28
N ALA A 264 3.96 11.70 20.64
CA ALA A 264 4.07 11.08 21.95
C ALA A 264 5.51 10.62 22.29
N LEU A 265 6.27 10.20 21.29
CA LEU A 265 7.69 9.84 21.43
C LEU A 265 8.63 11.05 21.43
N SER A 266 8.18 12.21 20.98
CA SER A 266 9.01 13.40 20.86
C SER A 266 9.35 13.98 22.25
N ARG A 267 10.55 14.58 22.35
CA ARG A 267 10.94 15.37 23.52
C ARG A 267 10.07 16.61 23.77
N TYR A 268 9.23 16.98 22.81
CA TYR A 268 8.39 18.17 22.86
C TYR A 268 7.02 17.90 23.49
N CYS A 269 6.61 16.63 23.57
CA CYS A 269 5.40 16.24 24.27
C CYS A 269 5.60 16.39 25.78
N THR A 270 4.81 17.28 26.39
CA THR A 270 4.81 17.53 27.83
C THR A 270 3.38 17.48 28.36
N LYS A 271 3.21 17.49 29.68
CA LYS A 271 1.87 17.61 30.31
C LYS A 271 1.13 18.89 29.93
N ASN A 272 1.84 19.91 29.42
CA ASN A 272 1.27 21.21 29.10
C ASN A 272 1.18 21.47 27.59
N ARG A 273 1.75 20.61 26.73
CA ARG A 273 1.73 20.77 25.27
C ARG A 273 0.95 19.63 24.65
N PHE A 274 -0.02 19.98 23.81
CA PHE A 274 -0.96 19.02 23.23
C PHE A 274 -1.03 19.19 21.72
N LEU A 275 -1.17 18.06 21.03
CA LEU A 275 -1.42 18.02 19.60
C LEU A 275 -2.90 17.70 19.37
N SER A 276 -3.51 18.46 18.47
CA SER A 276 -4.83 18.17 17.92
C SER A 276 -4.74 17.97 16.42
N ILE A 277 -5.40 16.93 15.92
CA ILE A 277 -5.47 16.56 14.51
C ILE A 277 -6.94 16.53 14.11
N ALA A 278 -7.29 17.17 13.00
CA ALA A 278 -8.64 17.16 12.45
C ALA A 278 -8.63 16.70 10.99
N ILE A 279 -9.55 15.82 10.62
CA ILE A 279 -9.74 15.34 9.25
C ILE A 279 -11.14 15.75 8.77
N ALA A 280 -11.20 16.48 7.66
CA ALA A 280 -12.43 16.86 6.98
C ALA A 280 -12.35 16.49 5.49
N ALA A 281 -13.46 16.06 4.91
CA ALA A 281 -13.57 15.71 3.49
C ALA A 281 -14.70 16.50 2.81
N GLY A 282 -14.53 16.80 1.52
CA GLY A 282 -15.47 17.61 0.74
C GLY A 282 -14.78 18.58 -0.21
N GLU A 283 -15.47 19.64 -0.60
CA GLU A 283 -14.91 20.73 -1.42
C GLU A 283 -13.92 21.60 -0.63
N TYR A 284 -12.71 21.79 -1.17
CA TYR A 284 -11.63 22.52 -0.48
C TYR A 284 -11.98 23.97 -0.13
N SER A 285 -12.87 24.61 -0.89
CA SER A 285 -13.36 25.97 -0.65
C SER A 285 -14.07 26.12 0.70
N GLY A 286 -14.72 25.06 1.18
CA GLY A 286 -15.52 25.08 2.40
C GLY A 286 -14.89 24.35 3.59
N LEU A 287 -13.78 23.62 3.42
CA LEU A 287 -13.25 22.75 4.48
C LEU A 287 -12.79 23.49 5.74
N ASP A 288 -12.32 24.74 5.61
CA ASP A 288 -11.85 25.51 6.77
C ASP A 288 -12.98 25.87 7.74
N ASN A 289 -14.22 25.96 7.25
CA ASN A 289 -15.41 26.18 8.08
C ASN A 289 -15.67 25.02 9.04
N TYR A 290 -15.21 23.81 8.71
CA TYR A 290 -15.35 22.63 9.57
C TYR A 290 -14.05 22.32 10.32
N LEU A 291 -12.90 22.46 9.66
CA LEU A 291 -11.60 22.06 10.19
C LEU A 291 -11.19 22.88 11.43
N LEU A 292 -11.30 24.21 11.37
CA LEU A 292 -10.84 25.08 12.46
C LEU A 292 -11.71 24.94 13.72
N PRO A 293 -13.05 24.90 13.64
CA PRO A 293 -13.88 24.61 14.80
C PRO A 293 -13.55 23.24 15.42
N MET A 294 -13.30 22.22 14.61
CA MET A 294 -12.89 20.90 15.13
C MET A 294 -11.56 20.95 15.88
N LEU A 295 -10.55 21.65 15.35
CA LEU A 295 -9.24 21.79 16.01
C LEU A 295 -9.35 22.53 17.35
N ASN A 296 -10.23 23.53 17.43
CA ASN A 296 -10.41 24.35 18.64
C ASN A 296 -11.44 23.79 19.62
N ALA A 297 -12.16 22.73 19.27
CA ALA A 297 -13.20 22.15 20.11
C ALA A 297 -12.60 21.55 21.40
N LYS A 298 -13.15 21.95 22.55
CA LYS A 298 -12.87 21.31 23.84
C LYS A 298 -13.68 20.03 23.94
N LEU A 299 -13.00 18.90 23.99
CA LEU A 299 -13.59 17.55 24.07
C LEU A 299 -13.20 16.91 25.40
N SER A 300 -14.02 15.98 25.91
CA SER A 300 -13.66 15.17 27.07
C SER A 300 -12.43 14.33 26.75
N ASP A 301 -11.49 14.22 27.69
CA ASP A 301 -10.24 13.46 27.56
C ASP A 301 -9.26 13.97 26.47
N ASP A 302 -9.51 15.16 25.91
CA ASP A 302 -8.66 15.84 24.93
C ASP A 302 -8.15 14.91 23.78
N PRO A 303 -9.04 14.20 23.05
CA PRO A 303 -8.65 13.28 22.00
C PRO A 303 -7.84 13.96 20.89
N VAL A 304 -6.82 13.24 20.44
CA VAL A 304 -5.83 13.73 19.47
C VAL A 304 -6.43 13.81 18.06
N ILE A 305 -7.16 12.79 17.61
CA ILE A 305 -7.65 12.72 16.21
C ILE A 305 -9.17 12.92 16.16
N ARG A 306 -9.60 13.91 15.39
CA ARG A 306 -10.99 14.34 15.23
C ARG A 306 -11.42 14.25 13.78
N VAL A 307 -12.69 13.92 13.54
CA VAL A 307 -13.24 13.67 12.20
C VAL A 307 -14.60 14.35 12.04
N SER A 308 -14.83 14.99 10.89
CA SER A 308 -16.14 15.56 10.55
C SER A 308 -17.15 14.46 10.19
N ASP A 309 -18.45 14.74 10.25
CA ASP A 309 -19.46 13.72 9.96
C ASP A 309 -19.35 13.14 8.54
N TYR A 310 -19.13 14.00 7.54
CA TYR A 310 -18.94 13.55 6.16
C TYR A 310 -17.69 12.67 6.00
N ALA A 311 -16.56 13.08 6.60
CA ALA A 311 -15.34 12.27 6.59
C ALA A 311 -15.55 10.92 7.29
N ARG A 312 -16.31 10.89 8.40
CA ARG A 312 -16.69 9.64 9.08
C ARG A 312 -17.45 8.70 8.14
N GLN A 313 -18.48 9.17 7.44
CA GLN A 313 -19.25 8.32 6.53
C GLN A 313 -18.36 7.73 5.43
N CYS A 314 -17.47 8.55 4.86
CA CYS A 314 -16.50 8.08 3.88
C CYS A 314 -15.52 7.06 4.48
N LEU A 315 -15.03 7.24 5.71
CA LEU A 315 -14.15 6.26 6.37
C LEU A 315 -14.85 4.89 6.50
N LEU A 316 -16.11 4.88 6.95
CA LEU A 316 -16.89 3.65 7.16
C LEU A 316 -17.20 2.91 5.86
N ILE A 317 -17.61 3.62 4.80
CA ILE A 317 -17.93 3.01 3.50
C ILE A 317 -16.68 2.47 2.79
N ASN A 318 -15.55 3.15 2.97
CA ASN A 318 -14.27 2.75 2.37
C ASN A 318 -13.48 1.74 3.21
N ASP A 319 -14.10 1.19 4.25
CA ASP A 319 -13.51 0.14 5.08
C ASP A 319 -12.22 0.57 5.81
N ILE A 320 -12.04 1.88 6.06
CA ILE A 320 -10.87 2.41 6.77
C ILE A 320 -11.06 2.18 8.27
N ARG A 321 -10.24 1.28 8.84
CA ARG A 321 -10.48 0.65 10.15
C ARG A 321 -10.08 1.51 11.35
N VAL A 322 -10.84 2.59 11.57
CA VAL A 322 -10.79 3.43 12.77
C VAL A 322 -11.92 3.07 13.74
N VAL A 323 -11.68 3.18 15.05
CA VAL A 323 -12.72 3.06 16.09
C VAL A 323 -13.09 4.46 16.54
N LEU A 324 -14.35 4.84 16.33
CA LEU A 324 -14.87 6.16 16.68
C LEU A 324 -15.65 6.13 18.00
N CYS A 325 -15.70 7.27 18.67
CA CYS A 325 -16.54 7.46 19.85
C CYS A 325 -18.02 7.13 19.58
N GLN A 326 -18.73 6.63 20.60
CA GLN A 326 -20.16 6.36 20.51
C GLN A 326 -21.02 7.62 20.57
N ASN A 327 -20.62 8.60 21.39
CA ASN A 327 -21.35 9.83 21.63
C ASN A 327 -20.54 11.02 21.10
N PRO A 328 -20.78 11.49 19.86
CA PRO A 328 -20.08 12.64 19.31
C PRO A 328 -20.52 13.94 20.00
N LYS A 329 -19.75 15.01 19.79
CA LYS A 329 -20.10 16.34 20.30
C LYS A 329 -20.63 17.21 19.17
N GLU A 330 -21.79 17.82 19.37
CA GLU A 330 -22.32 18.84 18.47
C GLU A 330 -21.84 20.24 18.89
N THR A 331 -21.49 21.06 17.92
CA THR A 331 -21.10 22.46 18.11
C THR A 331 -21.72 23.32 17.02
N ALA A 332 -22.30 24.46 17.39
CA ALA A 332 -22.87 25.39 16.42
C ALA A 332 -21.76 26.12 15.66
N LEU A 333 -21.89 26.18 14.34
CA LEU A 333 -21.05 26.98 13.45
C LEU A 333 -21.59 28.41 13.34
N PHE A 334 -20.75 29.34 12.88
CA PHE A 334 -21.11 30.75 12.73
C PHE A 334 -22.24 31.00 11.72
N ASN A 335 -22.46 30.08 10.78
CA ASN A 335 -23.53 30.13 9.79
C ASN A 335 -24.86 29.53 10.30
N GLY A 336 -24.93 29.08 11.55
CA GLY A 336 -26.12 28.46 12.14
C GLY A 336 -26.25 26.95 11.90
N GLU A 337 -25.33 26.34 11.15
CA GLU A 337 -25.28 24.87 11.00
C GLU A 337 -24.72 24.20 12.26
N ALA A 338 -25.15 22.96 12.52
CA ALA A 338 -24.57 22.14 13.57
C ALA A 338 -23.43 21.29 12.99
N LEU A 339 -22.25 21.37 13.59
CA LEU A 339 -21.12 20.50 13.32
C LEU A 339 -21.06 19.38 14.35
N THR A 340 -21.24 18.14 13.90
CA THR A 340 -21.02 16.94 14.71
C THR A 340 -19.55 16.53 14.61
N ILE A 341 -18.87 16.56 15.76
CA ILE A 341 -17.45 16.23 15.89
C ILE A 341 -17.32 14.81 16.45
N TRP A 342 -16.77 13.92 15.63
CA TRP A 342 -16.38 12.58 16.02
C TRP A 342 -14.89 12.56 16.36
N TRP A 343 -14.45 11.61 17.18
CA TRP A 343 -13.02 11.40 17.42
C TRP A 343 -12.67 9.91 17.46
N VAL A 344 -11.41 9.64 17.11
CA VAL A 344 -10.85 8.30 17.11
C VAL A 344 -10.47 7.93 18.53
N THR A 345 -11.05 6.86 19.05
CA THR A 345 -10.72 6.30 20.37
C THR A 345 -9.66 5.20 20.25
N ALA A 346 -9.60 4.51 19.11
CA ALA A 346 -8.59 3.50 18.82
C ALA A 346 -8.44 3.27 17.30
N LEU A 347 -7.35 2.64 16.89
CA LEU A 347 -7.06 2.27 15.51
C LEU A 347 -6.88 0.74 15.45
N TRP A 348 -7.38 0.06 14.42
CA TRP A 348 -7.08 -1.36 14.18
C TRP A 348 -5.65 -1.53 13.62
N SER A 349 -4.68 -0.98 14.35
CA SER A 349 -3.31 -0.80 13.89
C SER A 349 -2.54 -2.10 13.79
N SER A 350 -2.95 -3.15 14.50
CA SER A 350 -2.37 -4.49 14.39
C SER A 350 -2.52 -5.13 13.02
N LEU A 351 -3.39 -4.60 12.15
CA LEU A 351 -3.62 -5.14 10.81
C LEU A 351 -3.57 -4.07 9.71
N TYR A 352 -4.07 -2.86 9.97
CA TYR A 352 -4.35 -1.91 8.89
C TYR A 352 -3.34 -0.76 8.78
N PHE A 353 -2.72 -0.33 9.88
CA PHE A 353 -1.84 0.84 9.90
C PHE A 353 -0.38 0.44 9.96
N ASP A 354 0.46 1.03 9.11
CA ASP A 354 1.88 0.69 9.05
C ASP A 354 2.65 1.08 10.32
N PHE A 355 3.82 0.47 10.53
CA PHE A 355 4.66 0.76 11.70
C PHE A 355 5.17 2.20 11.73
N VAL A 356 5.35 2.72 12.94
CA VAL A 356 6.06 3.99 13.13
C VAL A 356 7.56 3.71 13.16
N SER A 357 8.32 4.34 12.24
CA SER A 357 9.77 4.09 12.09
C SER A 357 10.55 4.27 13.39
N ASP A 358 10.10 5.20 14.24
CA ASP A 358 10.76 5.52 15.51
C ASP A 358 10.65 4.36 16.51
N LEU A 359 9.60 3.54 16.42
CA LEU A 359 9.46 2.30 17.20
C LEU A 359 10.28 1.16 16.60
N LEU A 360 10.33 1.04 15.26
CA LEU A 360 11.13 0.03 14.59
C LEU A 360 12.63 0.19 14.86
N THR A 361 13.09 1.43 15.01
CA THR A 361 14.51 1.78 15.25
C THR A 361 14.85 1.97 16.73
N ASP A 362 13.87 1.89 17.64
CA ASP A 362 14.12 2.01 19.07
C ASP A 362 14.97 0.82 19.56
N LYS A 363 16.11 1.12 20.18
CA LYS A 363 17.07 0.13 20.66
C LYS A 363 16.46 -0.85 21.66
N ILE A 364 15.52 -0.44 22.50
CA ILE A 364 14.95 -1.31 23.55
C ILE A 364 13.97 -2.34 22.98
N LEU A 365 13.40 -2.06 21.81
CA LEU A 365 12.40 -2.93 21.16
C LEU A 365 13.02 -3.96 20.21
N GLN A 366 14.34 -3.92 19.97
CA GLN A 366 15.03 -4.82 19.04
C GLN A 366 15.06 -6.28 19.53
N ASN A 367 15.21 -7.25 18.61
CA ASN A 367 15.33 -8.68 18.98
C ASN A 367 16.74 -9.15 19.33
N ASN A 368 17.71 -8.24 19.53
CA ASN A 368 19.04 -8.67 19.98
C ASN A 368 19.04 -9.00 21.49
N PRO A 369 19.84 -9.99 21.95
CA PRO A 369 19.81 -10.46 23.34
C PRO A 369 19.96 -9.38 24.42
N ALA A 370 20.79 -8.36 24.16
CA ALA A 370 21.00 -7.26 25.11
C ALA A 370 19.76 -6.37 25.26
N ALA A 371 19.05 -6.09 24.18
CA ALA A 371 17.77 -5.38 24.20
C ALA A 371 16.69 -6.19 24.92
N ILE A 372 16.65 -7.51 24.69
CA ILE A 372 15.73 -8.44 25.38
C ILE A 372 15.91 -8.36 26.90
N GLU A 373 17.14 -8.57 27.36
CA GLU A 373 17.49 -8.54 28.79
C GLU A 373 17.14 -7.17 29.42
N LYS A 374 17.46 -6.09 28.71
CA LYS A 374 17.17 -4.73 29.17
C LYS A 374 15.66 -4.48 29.28
N LEU A 375 14.89 -4.87 28.27
CA LEU A 375 13.43 -4.71 28.27
C LEU A 375 12.80 -5.54 29.40
N ASN A 376 13.25 -6.78 29.60
CA ASN A 376 12.72 -7.65 30.65
C ASN A 376 13.00 -7.10 32.04
N ARG A 377 14.18 -6.54 32.29
CA ARG A 377 14.46 -5.80 33.53
C ARG A 377 13.49 -4.62 33.72
N LEU A 378 13.25 -3.85 32.66
CA LEU A 378 12.34 -2.70 32.72
C LEU A 378 10.88 -3.08 32.99
N LEU A 379 10.40 -4.17 32.42
CA LEU A 379 9.00 -4.60 32.54
C LEU A 379 8.73 -5.43 33.81
N LEU A 380 9.64 -6.35 34.15
CA LEU A 380 9.42 -7.38 35.18
C LEU A 380 10.11 -7.04 36.51
N PHE A 381 11.25 -6.35 36.47
CA PHE A 381 12.08 -6.08 37.64
C PHE A 381 12.45 -4.59 37.78
N PRO A 382 11.46 -3.68 37.82
CA PRO A 382 11.73 -2.24 37.83
C PRO A 382 12.57 -1.80 39.04
N GLU A 383 12.48 -2.51 40.18
CA GLU A 383 13.25 -2.23 41.40
C GLU A 383 14.77 -2.48 41.25
N GLU A 384 15.19 -3.24 40.24
CA GLU A 384 16.61 -3.53 39.97
C GLU A 384 17.29 -2.42 39.15
N LEU A 385 16.52 -1.55 38.50
CA LEU A 385 17.04 -0.41 37.72
C LEU A 385 17.64 0.68 38.61
N ASP A 386 17.01 0.97 39.74
CA ASP A 386 17.47 2.03 40.67
C ASP A 386 18.80 1.70 41.37
N LYS A 387 19.21 0.42 41.39
CA LYS A 387 20.41 -0.02 42.13
C LYS A 387 21.71 0.02 41.33
N ASN A 388 21.66 0.01 39.99
CA ASN A 388 22.84 -0.26 39.16
C ASN A 388 23.20 0.83 38.12
N THR A 389 22.36 1.84 37.90
CA THR A 389 22.64 2.86 36.87
C THR A 389 22.60 4.27 37.45
N GLY A 390 23.73 4.73 37.99
CA GLY A 390 23.98 6.15 38.27
C GLY A 390 24.08 7.05 37.01
N LYS A 391 23.57 6.58 35.86
CA LYS A 391 23.46 7.31 34.60
C LYS A 391 22.00 7.33 34.20
N ALA A 392 21.46 8.53 33.95
CA ALA A 392 20.13 8.68 33.38
C ALA A 392 20.04 7.86 32.08
N GLU A 393 19.13 6.90 32.02
CA GLU A 393 18.93 6.10 30.82
C GLU A 393 18.55 6.99 29.64
N GLU A 394 19.06 6.65 28.44
CA GLU A 394 18.59 7.28 27.20
C GLU A 394 17.06 7.10 27.09
N PRO A 395 16.31 8.17 26.79
CA PRO A 395 14.87 8.08 26.62
C PRO A 395 14.54 7.13 25.47
N ASN A 396 13.66 6.17 25.74
CA ASN A 396 13.17 5.15 24.81
C ASN A 396 11.63 5.08 24.85
N ALA A 397 11.02 4.39 23.89
CA ALA A 397 9.58 4.29 23.71
C ALA A 397 8.84 3.81 24.97
N VAL A 398 9.36 2.79 25.64
CA VAL A 398 8.75 2.24 26.88
C VAL A 398 8.82 3.26 28.01
N SER A 399 9.98 3.90 28.20
CA SER A 399 10.13 4.97 29.21
C SER A 399 9.24 6.19 28.91
N SER A 400 9.03 6.53 27.63
CA SER A 400 8.11 7.60 27.21
C SER A 400 6.66 7.22 27.49
N PHE A 401 6.27 5.97 27.24
CA PHE A 401 4.96 5.45 27.60
C PHE A 401 4.74 5.46 29.12
N PHE A 402 5.73 5.06 29.92
CA PHE A 402 5.62 5.08 31.39
C PHE A 402 5.47 6.48 31.98
N LYS A 403 6.00 7.52 31.31
CA LYS A 403 5.76 8.92 31.70
C LYS A 403 4.32 9.37 31.45
N PHE A 404 3.66 8.80 30.44
CA PHE A 404 2.31 9.17 30.00
C PHE A 404 1.46 7.92 29.70
N PRO A 405 1.18 7.06 30.70
CA PRO A 405 0.60 5.74 30.45
C PRO A 405 -0.86 5.82 29.99
N HIS A 406 -1.52 6.98 30.17
CA HIS A 406 -2.85 7.27 29.63
C HIS A 406 -2.90 7.33 28.10
N ASN A 407 -1.77 7.42 27.41
CA ASN A 407 -1.71 7.33 25.95
C ASN A 407 -1.81 5.86 25.51
N SER A 408 -3.04 5.33 25.47
CA SER A 408 -3.30 3.94 25.07
C SER A 408 -2.83 3.65 23.64
N LEU A 409 -2.95 4.61 22.72
CA LEU A 409 -2.49 4.46 21.34
C LEU A 409 -0.98 4.16 21.27
N LEU A 410 -0.16 4.87 22.04
CA LEU A 410 1.28 4.58 22.12
C LEU A 410 1.55 3.19 22.70
N GLY A 411 0.86 2.82 23.79
CA GLY A 411 1.02 1.50 24.41
C GLY A 411 0.64 0.36 23.46
N VAL A 412 -0.46 0.51 22.71
CA VAL A 412 -0.89 -0.46 21.71
C VAL A 412 0.10 -0.56 20.55
N GLU A 413 0.67 0.55 20.07
CA GLU A 413 1.70 0.49 19.02
C GLU A 413 2.99 -0.20 19.49
N ILE A 414 3.43 0.05 20.73
CA ILE A 414 4.58 -0.66 21.31
C ILE A 414 4.27 -2.17 21.40
N ALA A 415 3.10 -2.53 21.91
CA ALA A 415 2.69 -3.93 22.01
C ALA A 415 2.57 -4.60 20.63
N LYS A 416 2.09 -3.88 19.61
CA LYS A 416 2.07 -4.34 18.21
C LYS A 416 3.48 -4.57 17.67
N THR A 417 4.43 -3.64 17.88
CA THR A 417 5.82 -3.83 17.46
C THR A 417 6.42 -5.08 18.09
N LEU A 418 6.21 -5.29 19.40
CA LEU A 418 6.65 -6.50 20.09
C LEU A 418 5.94 -7.77 19.58
N TYR A 419 4.64 -7.70 19.32
CA TYR A 419 3.84 -8.78 18.74
C TYR A 419 4.42 -9.26 17.40
N TYR A 420 4.68 -8.32 16.48
CA TYR A 420 5.28 -8.63 15.19
C TYR A 420 6.75 -9.05 15.30
N ARG A 421 7.39 -8.86 16.44
CA ARG A 421 8.72 -9.38 16.76
C ARG A 421 8.71 -10.73 17.49
N GLN A 422 7.53 -11.35 17.64
CA GLN A 422 7.32 -12.58 18.42
C GLN A 422 7.69 -12.45 19.91
N ARG A 423 7.69 -11.22 20.44
CA ARG A 423 7.94 -10.90 21.85
C ARG A 423 6.63 -10.83 22.61
N PHE A 424 5.94 -11.97 22.67
CA PHE A 424 4.55 -12.03 23.12
C PHE A 424 4.38 -11.70 24.61
N GLU A 425 5.27 -12.19 25.46
CA GLU A 425 5.20 -11.94 26.92
C GLU A 425 5.42 -10.46 27.24
N GLU A 426 6.38 -9.83 26.58
CA GLU A 426 6.66 -8.40 26.75
C GLU A 426 5.51 -7.54 26.22
N ALA A 427 4.88 -7.95 25.10
CA ALA A 427 3.68 -7.30 24.60
C ALA A 427 2.51 -7.42 25.60
N LEU A 428 2.33 -8.57 26.26
CA LEU A 428 1.30 -8.76 27.29
C LEU A 428 1.51 -7.82 28.48
N GLU A 429 2.75 -7.60 28.90
CA GLU A 429 3.09 -6.70 30.01
C GLU A 429 2.78 -5.23 29.68
N ILE A 430 3.05 -4.78 28.44
CA ILE A 430 2.64 -3.45 27.98
C ILE A 430 1.10 -3.32 27.97
N LEU A 431 0.40 -4.33 27.44
CA LEU A 431 -1.06 -4.32 27.40
C LEU A 431 -1.69 -4.39 28.79
N ARG A 432 -1.03 -5.01 29.78
CA ARG A 432 -1.48 -4.99 31.18
C ARG A 432 -1.59 -3.56 31.69
N ILE A 433 -0.62 -2.70 31.37
CA ILE A 433 -0.62 -1.29 31.79
C ILE A 433 -1.73 -0.53 31.07
N VAL A 434 -1.86 -0.69 29.74
CA VAL A 434 -2.96 -0.06 28.97
C VAL A 434 -4.33 -0.43 29.56
N LEU A 435 -4.55 -1.72 29.82
CA LEU A 435 -5.81 -2.24 30.34
C LEU A 435 -6.05 -1.94 31.82
N SER A 436 -5.02 -1.56 32.58
CA SER A 436 -5.20 -1.07 33.95
C SER A 436 -5.83 0.32 33.98
N ILE A 437 -5.67 1.11 32.91
CA ILE A 437 -6.23 2.46 32.78
C ILE A 437 -7.60 2.39 32.11
N ASN A 438 -7.68 1.67 30.99
CA ASN A 438 -8.94 1.44 30.28
C ASN A 438 -9.17 -0.07 30.10
N PRO A 439 -9.87 -0.74 31.04
CA PRO A 439 -10.12 -2.17 30.94
C PRO A 439 -11.00 -2.55 29.75
N THR A 440 -11.73 -1.59 29.18
CA THR A 440 -12.67 -1.76 28.06
C THR A 440 -12.07 -1.36 26.69
N ASP A 441 -10.76 -1.11 26.61
CA ASP A 441 -10.09 -0.84 25.33
C ASP A 441 -10.17 -2.06 24.40
N LEU A 442 -11.02 -1.96 23.38
CA LEU A 442 -11.30 -3.05 22.45
C LEU A 442 -10.05 -3.55 21.73
N ILE A 443 -9.18 -2.64 21.28
CA ILE A 443 -8.02 -3.00 20.47
C ILE A 443 -6.97 -3.66 21.35
N ALA A 444 -6.69 -3.12 22.53
CA ALA A 444 -5.77 -3.71 23.49
C ALA A 444 -6.23 -5.12 23.92
N ARG A 445 -7.53 -5.30 24.19
CA ARG A 445 -8.11 -6.62 24.53
C ARG A 445 -8.03 -7.59 23.36
N THR A 446 -8.35 -7.15 22.15
CA THR A 446 -8.29 -7.99 20.95
C THR A 446 -6.86 -8.41 20.65
N LEU A 447 -5.88 -7.50 20.76
CA LEU A 447 -4.47 -7.85 20.61
C LEU A 447 -4.02 -8.85 21.67
N ARG A 448 -4.47 -8.71 22.94
CA ARG A 448 -4.20 -9.69 24.00
C ARG A 448 -4.76 -11.08 23.69
N MET A 449 -5.98 -11.14 23.16
CA MET A 449 -6.58 -12.40 22.68
C MET A 449 -5.74 -13.03 21.57
N VAL A 450 -5.29 -12.23 20.60
CA VAL A 450 -4.45 -12.67 19.48
C VAL A 450 -3.07 -13.15 19.95
N LEU A 451 -2.47 -12.50 20.95
CA LEU A 451 -1.22 -12.94 21.57
C LEU A 451 -1.37 -14.35 22.17
N PHE A 452 -2.41 -14.58 22.98
CA PHE A 452 -2.66 -15.90 23.55
C PHE A 452 -2.89 -16.97 22.47
N ARG A 453 -3.54 -16.62 21.35
CA ARG A 453 -3.67 -17.53 20.20
C ARG A 453 -2.31 -17.91 19.62
N ASN A 454 -1.42 -16.95 19.37
CA ASN A 454 -0.10 -17.23 18.78
C ASN A 454 0.77 -18.05 19.74
N MET A 455 0.77 -17.70 21.03
CA MET A 455 1.43 -18.50 22.06
C MET A 455 0.87 -19.92 22.13
N ALA A 456 -0.44 -20.12 21.91
CA ALA A 456 -1.05 -21.45 21.88
C ALA A 456 -0.57 -22.28 20.68
N VAL A 457 -0.35 -21.64 19.53
CA VAL A 457 0.18 -22.29 18.32
C VAL A 457 1.63 -22.76 18.51
N GLU A 458 2.43 -21.97 19.23
CA GLU A 458 3.84 -22.26 19.52
C GLU A 458 4.07 -23.10 20.79
N ALA A 459 3.00 -23.48 21.49
CA ALA A 459 3.11 -24.19 22.76
C ALA A 459 3.74 -25.59 22.58
N GLU A 460 4.65 -25.93 23.48
CA GLU A 460 5.39 -27.21 23.45
C GLU A 460 4.49 -28.44 23.57
N THR A 461 3.38 -28.33 24.30
CA THR A 461 2.47 -29.44 24.54
C THR A 461 1.02 -29.05 24.29
N TYR A 462 0.22 -30.02 23.83
CA TYR A 462 -1.20 -29.82 23.57
C TYR A 462 -2.00 -29.30 24.78
N PRO A 463 -1.78 -29.76 26.03
CA PRO A 463 -2.46 -29.20 27.20
C PRO A 463 -2.15 -27.73 27.46
N ILE A 464 -0.90 -27.29 27.25
CA ILE A 464 -0.51 -25.87 27.38
C ILE A 464 -1.23 -25.04 26.31
N ALA A 465 -1.24 -25.52 25.06
CA ALA A 465 -1.98 -24.88 23.97
C ALA A 465 -3.46 -24.69 24.33
N GLN A 466 -4.11 -25.73 24.88
CA GLN A 466 -5.51 -25.65 25.32
C GLN A 466 -5.74 -24.61 26.43
N GLY A 467 -4.81 -24.50 27.39
CA GLY A 467 -4.87 -23.48 28.43
C GLY A 467 -4.79 -22.06 27.86
N LEU A 468 -3.94 -21.84 26.86
CA LEU A 468 -3.77 -20.55 26.18
C LEU A 468 -4.98 -20.21 25.29
N PHE A 469 -5.52 -21.16 24.54
CA PHE A 469 -6.78 -20.96 23.81
C PHE A 469 -7.94 -20.59 24.75
N LYS A 470 -8.01 -21.23 25.93
CA LYS A 470 -9.00 -20.86 26.95
C LYS A 470 -8.81 -19.42 27.42
N LYS A 471 -7.57 -18.94 27.62
CA LYS A 471 -7.32 -17.54 27.96
C LYS A 471 -7.77 -16.58 26.84
N ALA A 472 -7.47 -16.91 25.58
CA ALA A 472 -7.95 -16.14 24.43
C ALA A 472 -9.49 -16.07 24.40
N GLU A 473 -10.18 -17.19 24.64
CA GLU A 473 -11.64 -17.22 24.74
C GLU A 473 -12.18 -16.35 25.89
N GLN A 474 -11.52 -16.36 27.06
CA GLN A 474 -11.92 -15.49 28.17
C GLN A 474 -11.79 -13.99 27.83
N GLU A 475 -10.76 -13.58 27.08
CA GLU A 475 -10.69 -12.20 26.57
C GLU A 475 -11.84 -11.88 25.64
N ALA A 476 -12.18 -12.77 24.72
CA ALA A 476 -13.29 -12.58 23.79
C ALA A 476 -14.64 -12.45 24.52
N ILE A 477 -14.88 -13.30 25.53
CA ILE A 477 -16.09 -13.23 26.37
C ILE A 477 -16.12 -11.91 27.14
N PHE A 478 -14.99 -11.46 27.68
CA PHE A 478 -14.91 -10.16 28.34
C PHE A 478 -15.29 -9.03 27.38
N ILE A 479 -14.74 -9.03 26.16
CA ILE A 479 -15.05 -8.03 25.13
C ILE A 479 -16.54 -8.02 24.81
N GLN A 480 -17.16 -9.18 24.60
CA GLN A 480 -18.59 -9.28 24.29
C GLN A 480 -19.49 -8.73 25.39
N ASN A 481 -19.09 -8.93 26.65
CA ASN A 481 -19.88 -8.52 27.81
C ASN A 481 -19.66 -7.05 28.21
N ASN A 482 -18.51 -6.46 27.89
CA ASN A 482 -18.08 -5.18 28.50
C ASN A 482 -17.62 -4.11 27.50
N CYS A 483 -17.34 -4.45 26.24
CA CYS A 483 -16.78 -3.52 25.26
C CYS A 483 -17.75 -3.26 24.10
N SER A 484 -17.55 -2.14 23.41
CA SER A 484 -18.21 -1.80 22.14
C SER A 484 -17.67 -2.66 21.00
N HIS A 485 -18.12 -3.90 20.90
CA HIS A 485 -17.46 -4.95 20.14
C HIS A 485 -18.05 -5.25 18.75
N GLN A 486 -19.00 -4.43 18.27
CA GLN A 486 -19.69 -4.63 17.00
C GLN A 486 -18.80 -4.23 15.80
N PHE A 487 -17.66 -4.89 15.68
CA PHE A 487 -16.67 -4.69 14.62
C PHE A 487 -16.35 -6.02 13.95
N GLU A 488 -16.28 -6.01 12.62
CA GLU A 488 -15.91 -7.18 11.83
C GLU A 488 -14.57 -7.78 12.29
N ASP A 489 -13.59 -6.93 12.56
CA ASP A 489 -12.22 -7.33 12.90
C ASP A 489 -12.16 -8.11 14.21
N PHE A 490 -12.94 -7.69 15.21
CA PHE A 490 -13.06 -8.43 16.46
C PHE A 490 -13.62 -9.83 16.22
N TYR A 491 -14.74 -9.95 15.51
CA TYR A 491 -15.35 -11.24 15.23
C TYR A 491 -14.47 -12.13 14.35
N CYS A 492 -13.76 -11.54 13.38
CA CYS A 492 -12.78 -12.24 12.57
C CYS A 492 -11.63 -12.80 13.42
N GLU A 493 -11.00 -11.96 14.25
CA GLU A 493 -9.91 -12.43 15.12
C GLU A 493 -10.39 -13.49 16.11
N TYR A 494 -11.60 -13.35 16.64
CA TYR A 494 -12.18 -14.34 17.56
C TYR A 494 -12.48 -15.67 16.83
N GLY A 495 -13.06 -15.63 15.63
CA GLY A 495 -13.26 -16.82 14.82
C GLY A 495 -11.94 -17.53 14.48
N VAL A 496 -10.89 -16.76 14.21
CA VAL A 496 -9.54 -17.27 13.93
C VAL A 496 -8.93 -17.98 15.15
N VAL A 497 -9.27 -17.60 16.39
CA VAL A 497 -8.91 -18.39 17.59
C VAL A 497 -9.43 -19.83 17.46
N PHE A 498 -10.67 -20.00 17.03
CA PHE A 498 -11.26 -21.32 16.87
C PHE A 498 -10.73 -22.08 15.65
N ILE A 499 -10.44 -21.39 14.54
CA ILE A 499 -9.75 -22.02 13.40
C ILE A 499 -8.36 -22.53 13.82
N ALA A 500 -7.58 -21.73 14.57
CA ALA A 500 -6.29 -22.16 15.11
C ALA A 500 -6.43 -23.35 16.06
N GLN A 501 -7.42 -23.33 16.94
CA GLN A 501 -7.70 -24.45 17.84
C GLN A 501 -8.06 -25.74 17.09
N ALA A 502 -8.89 -25.63 16.05
CA ALA A 502 -9.29 -26.74 15.20
C ALA A 502 -8.07 -27.35 14.48
N MET A 503 -7.28 -26.50 13.82
CA MET A 503 -6.12 -26.94 13.03
C MET A 503 -4.99 -27.49 13.91
N LEU A 504 -4.76 -26.91 15.09
CA LEU A 504 -3.79 -27.45 16.05
C LEU A 504 -4.24 -28.79 16.63
N THR A 505 -5.54 -28.94 16.91
CA THR A 505 -6.12 -30.23 17.35
C THR A 505 -6.01 -31.30 16.26
N LEU A 506 -6.23 -30.94 15.00
CA LEU A 506 -6.04 -31.83 13.86
C LEU A 506 -4.57 -32.23 13.70
N ARG A 507 -3.63 -31.29 13.82
CA ARG A 507 -2.19 -31.60 13.79
C ARG A 507 -1.82 -32.57 14.91
N HIS A 508 -2.29 -32.32 16.13
CA HIS A 508 -2.06 -33.19 17.27
C HIS A 508 -2.58 -34.62 17.05
N SER A 509 -3.78 -34.78 16.46
CA SER A 509 -4.33 -36.11 16.18
C SER A 509 -3.55 -36.86 15.11
N ARG A 510 -3.01 -36.15 14.11
CA ARG A 510 -2.23 -36.72 13.01
C ARG A 510 -0.81 -37.12 13.40
N SER A 511 -0.17 -36.37 14.28
CA SER A 511 1.25 -36.58 14.64
C SER A 511 1.48 -37.73 15.63
N ASN A 512 0.46 -38.15 16.38
CA ASN A 512 0.61 -39.17 17.43
C ASN A 512 -0.03 -40.51 17.05
N LYS A 513 0.81 -41.53 16.84
CA LYS A 513 0.37 -42.89 16.47
C LYS A 513 -0.48 -43.58 17.54
N GLU A 514 -0.28 -43.27 18.82
CA GLU A 514 -1.07 -43.83 19.92
C GLU A 514 -2.49 -43.25 19.96
N ILE A 515 -2.63 -41.98 19.59
CA ILE A 515 -3.95 -41.34 19.45
C ILE A 515 -4.71 -41.94 18.26
N ALA A 516 -4.01 -42.22 17.16
CA ALA A 516 -4.61 -42.84 15.97
C ALA A 516 -5.14 -44.26 16.25
N SER A 517 -4.54 -45.01 17.18
CA SER A 517 -5.01 -46.35 17.56
C SER A 517 -6.12 -46.34 18.62
N ASP A 518 -6.24 -45.28 19.43
CA ASP A 518 -7.35 -45.11 20.38
C ASP A 518 -8.59 -44.46 19.73
N ARG A 519 -9.55 -45.32 19.36
CA ARG A 519 -10.86 -44.94 18.79
C ARG A 519 -11.65 -43.94 19.64
N LYS A 520 -11.53 -43.99 20.98
CA LYS A 520 -12.29 -43.09 21.86
C LYS A 520 -11.67 -41.70 21.83
N THR A 521 -10.36 -41.62 21.96
CA THR A 521 -9.62 -40.35 21.95
C THR A 521 -9.73 -39.66 20.60
N ILE A 522 -9.54 -40.38 19.48
CA ILE A 522 -9.69 -39.78 18.14
C ILE A 522 -11.11 -39.24 17.89
N ARG A 523 -12.15 -39.93 18.38
CA ARG A 523 -13.54 -39.46 18.28
C ARG A 523 -13.76 -38.16 19.05
N GLN A 524 -13.18 -38.04 20.24
CA GLN A 524 -13.26 -36.81 21.04
C GLN A 524 -12.51 -35.65 20.37
N LEU A 525 -11.34 -35.90 19.78
CA LEU A 525 -10.59 -34.87 19.06
C LEU A 525 -11.33 -34.41 17.80
N LYS A 526 -11.90 -35.34 17.01
CA LYS A 526 -12.77 -35.02 15.86
C LYS A 526 -13.93 -34.10 16.27
N GLN A 527 -14.63 -34.43 17.36
CA GLN A 527 -15.72 -33.60 17.89
C GLN A 527 -15.23 -32.20 18.30
N ARG A 528 -14.04 -32.08 18.88
CA ARG A 528 -13.45 -30.77 19.22
C ARG A 528 -13.12 -29.95 17.98
N VAL A 529 -12.57 -30.57 16.94
CA VAL A 529 -12.28 -29.90 15.66
C VAL A 529 -13.55 -29.33 15.05
N PHE A 530 -14.59 -30.14 14.86
CA PHE A 530 -15.83 -29.67 14.26
C PHE A 530 -16.54 -28.62 15.12
N LYS A 531 -16.58 -28.79 16.45
CA LYS A 531 -17.17 -27.78 17.35
C LYS A 531 -16.45 -26.43 17.24
N ALA A 532 -15.13 -26.43 17.08
CA ALA A 532 -14.37 -25.20 16.88
C ALA A 532 -14.65 -24.58 15.50
N LEU A 533 -14.71 -25.38 14.44
CA LEU A 533 -15.08 -24.89 13.10
C LEU A 533 -16.50 -24.31 13.05
N ASP A 534 -17.48 -24.98 13.66
CA ASP A 534 -18.85 -24.47 13.80
C ASP A 534 -18.88 -23.12 14.53
N ARG A 535 -18.05 -22.99 15.58
CA ARG A 535 -17.97 -21.75 16.33
C ARG A 535 -17.30 -20.63 15.54
N ALA A 536 -16.35 -20.96 14.69
CA ALA A 536 -15.73 -20.01 13.77
C ALA A 536 -16.74 -19.53 12.72
N ASP A 537 -17.53 -20.44 12.12
CA ASP A 537 -18.61 -20.11 11.17
C ASP A 537 -19.58 -19.08 11.78
N ASP A 538 -20.13 -19.38 12.97
CA ASP A 538 -21.03 -18.46 13.72
C ASP A 538 -20.43 -17.05 13.90
N LEU A 539 -19.13 -16.97 14.18
CA LEU A 539 -18.46 -15.70 14.43
C LEU A 539 -18.19 -14.93 13.15
N PHE A 540 -17.81 -15.61 12.07
CA PHE A 540 -17.62 -14.95 10.78
C PHE A 540 -18.95 -14.45 10.20
N ASP A 541 -20.05 -15.18 10.39
CA ASP A 541 -21.40 -14.73 10.00
C ASP A 541 -21.84 -13.47 10.77
N LYS A 542 -21.53 -13.39 12.07
CA LYS A 542 -21.70 -12.15 12.85
C LYS A 542 -20.84 -11.02 12.33
N GLY A 543 -19.58 -11.31 11.98
CA GLY A 543 -18.67 -10.34 11.37
C GLY A 543 -19.22 -9.75 10.08
N MET A 544 -19.83 -10.60 9.23
CA MET A 544 -20.51 -10.17 8.01
C MET A 544 -21.73 -9.29 8.30
N THR A 545 -22.48 -9.59 9.36
CA THR A 545 -23.70 -8.84 9.73
C THR A 545 -23.39 -7.43 10.21
N VAL A 546 -22.29 -7.24 10.95
CA VAL A 546 -21.93 -5.91 11.51
C VAL A 546 -21.13 -5.04 10.53
N SER A 547 -20.55 -5.63 9.49
CA SER A 547 -19.70 -4.92 8.52
C SER A 547 -20.50 -4.41 7.33
N PRO A 548 -20.34 -3.14 6.91
CA PRO A 548 -20.87 -2.67 5.64
C PRO A 548 -20.27 -3.38 4.42
N SER A 549 -19.04 -3.87 4.52
CA SER A 549 -18.29 -4.49 3.40
C SER A 549 -18.26 -6.02 3.47
N GLY A 550 -18.14 -6.57 4.69
CA GLY A 550 -18.09 -8.01 4.97
C GLY A 550 -16.97 -8.76 4.25
N ILE A 551 -15.94 -8.06 3.76
CA ILE A 551 -14.95 -8.66 2.84
C ILE A 551 -14.13 -9.73 3.56
N ARG A 552 -13.55 -9.38 4.70
CA ARG A 552 -12.65 -10.27 5.45
C ARG A 552 -13.42 -11.44 6.07
N SER A 553 -14.57 -11.15 6.66
CA SER A 553 -15.46 -12.15 7.24
C SER A 553 -15.98 -13.14 6.20
N SER A 554 -16.34 -12.69 4.98
CA SER A 554 -16.75 -13.61 3.90
C SER A 554 -15.64 -14.56 3.45
N TYR A 555 -14.38 -14.10 3.40
CA TYR A 555 -13.22 -14.94 3.09
C TYR A 555 -13.03 -16.02 4.16
N LEU A 556 -13.03 -15.62 5.44
CA LEU A 556 -12.81 -16.53 6.56
C LEU A 556 -13.98 -17.51 6.76
N LEU A 557 -15.21 -17.06 6.51
CA LEU A 557 -16.39 -17.92 6.50
C LEU A 557 -16.29 -19.01 5.44
N THR A 558 -15.89 -18.64 4.22
CA THR A 558 -15.65 -19.60 3.13
C THR A 558 -14.57 -20.60 3.53
N SER A 559 -13.47 -20.12 4.13
CA SER A 559 -12.38 -20.96 4.62
C SER A 559 -12.87 -22.00 5.64
N ALA A 560 -13.67 -21.58 6.64
CA ALA A 560 -14.19 -22.46 7.69
C ALA A 560 -15.11 -23.56 7.13
N ARG A 561 -16.03 -23.19 6.24
CA ARG A 561 -16.97 -24.13 5.62
C ARG A 561 -16.25 -25.11 4.68
N LEU A 562 -15.25 -24.64 3.95
CA LEU A 562 -14.44 -25.47 3.07
C LEU A 562 -13.62 -26.49 3.87
N LEU A 563 -12.94 -26.06 4.96
CA LEU A 563 -12.26 -26.98 5.88
C LEU A 563 -13.21 -28.04 6.45
N THR A 564 -14.41 -27.61 6.86
CA THR A 564 -15.44 -28.51 7.39
C THR A 564 -15.84 -29.57 6.35
N ALA A 565 -16.09 -29.17 5.11
CA ALA A 565 -16.45 -30.07 4.03
C ALA A 565 -15.34 -31.09 3.71
N ILE A 566 -14.07 -30.64 3.66
CA ILE A 566 -12.92 -31.54 3.43
C ILE A 566 -12.83 -32.60 4.53
N LEU A 567 -12.88 -32.17 5.78
CA LEU A 567 -12.69 -33.06 6.93
C LEU A 567 -13.87 -34.03 7.12
N GLN A 568 -15.08 -33.65 6.69
CA GLN A 568 -16.23 -34.56 6.64
C GLN A 568 -16.13 -35.60 5.53
N ASN A 569 -15.51 -35.24 4.40
CA ASN A 569 -15.39 -36.11 3.23
C ASN A 569 -14.35 -37.23 3.43
N ASP A 570 -13.31 -36.99 4.24
CA ASP A 570 -12.22 -37.95 4.41
C ASP A 570 -11.71 -38.06 5.86
N GLU A 571 -12.19 -39.09 6.57
CA GLU A 571 -11.84 -39.34 7.96
C GLU A 571 -10.36 -39.70 8.19
N ASP A 572 -9.68 -40.22 7.17
CA ASP A 572 -8.28 -40.67 7.27
C ASP A 572 -7.32 -39.46 7.38
N ILE A 573 -7.78 -38.26 7.01
CA ILE A 573 -7.07 -37.00 7.28
C ILE A 573 -6.80 -36.82 8.78
N PHE A 574 -7.61 -37.35 9.69
CA PHE A 574 -7.38 -37.15 11.12
C PHE A 574 -6.24 -38.00 11.71
N VAL A 575 -5.83 -39.05 11.00
CA VAL A 575 -4.89 -40.07 11.51
C VAL A 575 -3.63 -40.21 10.65
N ASN A 576 -3.68 -39.78 9.40
CA ASN A 576 -2.57 -39.92 8.46
C ASN A 576 -1.83 -38.59 8.25
N PRO A 577 -0.64 -38.38 8.83
CA PRO A 577 0.11 -37.12 8.71
C PRO A 577 0.60 -36.83 7.28
N ASN A 578 0.73 -37.85 6.43
CA ASN A 578 1.20 -37.67 5.04
C ASN A 578 0.06 -37.35 4.07
N LYS A 579 -1.20 -37.44 4.52
CA LYS A 579 -2.35 -37.20 3.66
C LYS A 579 -2.65 -35.71 3.57
N PRO A 580 -2.69 -35.08 2.38
CA PRO A 580 -3.01 -33.67 2.26
C PRO A 580 -4.41 -33.37 2.79
N VAL A 581 -4.60 -32.18 3.37
CA VAL A 581 -5.93 -31.67 3.74
C VAL A 581 -6.56 -31.08 2.47
N ASP A 582 -7.16 -31.96 1.66
CA ASP A 582 -7.76 -31.65 0.38
C ASP A 582 -8.91 -32.63 0.09
N ALA A 583 -9.77 -32.29 -0.87
CA ALA A 583 -10.87 -33.14 -1.33
C ALA A 583 -11.04 -33.02 -2.85
N ASP A 584 -12.02 -33.74 -3.40
CA ASP A 584 -12.38 -33.56 -4.79
C ASP A 584 -12.97 -32.16 -5.05
N PHE A 585 -12.88 -31.71 -6.30
CA PHE A 585 -13.28 -30.36 -6.68
C PHE A 585 -14.75 -30.02 -6.35
N LYS A 586 -15.66 -31.01 -6.36
CA LYS A 586 -17.09 -30.75 -6.06
C LYS A 586 -17.26 -30.44 -4.57
N THR A 587 -16.61 -31.23 -3.71
CA THR A 587 -16.61 -31.02 -2.25
C THR A 587 -16.04 -29.65 -1.89
N VAL A 588 -14.96 -29.22 -2.55
CA VAL A 588 -14.34 -27.90 -2.34
C VAL A 588 -15.22 -26.75 -2.84
N ARG A 589 -15.83 -26.89 -4.03
CA ARG A 589 -16.59 -25.81 -4.68
C ARG A 589 -17.91 -25.50 -3.99
N ASN A 590 -18.60 -26.51 -3.44
CA ASN A 590 -19.98 -26.31 -2.96
C ASN A 590 -20.07 -25.23 -1.87
N PRO A 591 -19.23 -25.22 -0.81
CA PRO A 591 -19.29 -24.19 0.21
C PRO A 591 -19.11 -22.75 -0.31
N SER A 592 -18.16 -22.53 -1.23
CA SER A 592 -17.93 -21.21 -1.80
C SER A 592 -19.08 -20.77 -2.69
N TRP A 593 -19.61 -21.68 -3.51
CA TRP A 593 -20.75 -21.40 -4.38
C TRP A 593 -22.02 -21.08 -3.57
N GLU A 594 -22.29 -21.79 -2.49
CA GLU A 594 -23.41 -21.52 -1.59
C GLU A 594 -23.30 -20.14 -0.95
N LEU A 595 -22.14 -19.78 -0.40
CA LEU A 595 -21.94 -18.47 0.18
C LEU A 595 -22.03 -17.36 -0.89
N HIS A 596 -21.40 -17.53 -2.04
CA HIS A 596 -21.47 -16.55 -3.13
C HIS A 596 -22.92 -16.32 -3.62
N ASN A 597 -23.78 -17.34 -3.58
CA ASN A 597 -25.22 -17.16 -3.82
C ASN A 597 -25.90 -16.39 -2.69
N GLN A 598 -25.60 -16.69 -1.41
CA GLN A 598 -26.19 -16.01 -0.25
C GLN A 598 -25.90 -14.50 -0.28
N ILE A 599 -24.69 -14.11 -0.69
CA ILE A 599 -24.26 -12.71 -0.72
C ILE A 599 -24.47 -12.02 -2.08
N GLY A 600 -25.15 -12.68 -3.02
CA GLY A 600 -25.52 -12.10 -4.32
C GLY A 600 -24.37 -11.89 -5.31
N ILE A 601 -23.21 -12.54 -5.11
CA ILE A 601 -22.13 -12.55 -6.11
C ILE A 601 -22.51 -13.45 -7.28
N VAL A 602 -23.14 -14.60 -7.01
CA VAL A 602 -23.68 -15.50 -8.05
C VAL A 602 -25.13 -15.11 -8.33
N ARG A 603 -25.45 -14.91 -9.61
CA ARG A 603 -26.77 -14.44 -10.06
C ARG A 603 -27.54 -15.52 -10.80
N ARG A 604 -28.75 -15.86 -10.34
CA ARG A 604 -29.58 -16.92 -10.95
C ARG A 604 -30.11 -16.55 -12.33
N ASP A 605 -30.19 -15.26 -12.63
CA ASP A 605 -30.69 -14.73 -13.90
C ASP A 605 -29.63 -14.69 -15.02
N LEU A 606 -28.36 -14.95 -14.71
CA LEU A 606 -27.28 -14.96 -15.69
C LEU A 606 -26.95 -16.38 -16.17
N PRO A 607 -26.67 -16.57 -17.48
CA PRO A 607 -26.06 -17.79 -17.99
C PRO A 607 -24.73 -18.11 -17.30
N GLU A 608 -24.37 -19.39 -17.19
CA GLU A 608 -23.20 -19.86 -16.41
C GLU A 608 -21.90 -19.13 -16.76
N LYS A 609 -21.61 -18.94 -18.05
CA LYS A 609 -20.40 -18.23 -18.51
C LYS A 609 -20.35 -16.78 -17.98
N LEU A 610 -21.44 -16.03 -18.17
CA LEU A 610 -21.54 -14.63 -17.71
C LEU A 610 -21.52 -14.54 -16.18
N ASN A 611 -22.07 -15.54 -15.50
CA ASN A 611 -22.06 -15.64 -14.05
C ASN A 611 -20.64 -15.84 -13.50
N ASN A 612 -19.84 -16.70 -14.15
CA ASN A 612 -18.43 -16.90 -13.78
C ASN A 612 -17.62 -15.61 -14.00
N GLU A 613 -17.77 -14.94 -15.14
CA GLU A 613 -17.10 -13.66 -15.43
C GLU A 613 -17.50 -12.55 -14.43
N PHE A 614 -18.79 -12.50 -14.08
CA PHE A 614 -19.30 -11.53 -13.10
C PHE A 614 -18.78 -11.82 -11.69
N THR A 615 -18.71 -13.09 -11.30
CA THR A 615 -18.15 -13.54 -10.01
C THR A 615 -16.69 -13.13 -9.91
N GLU A 616 -15.87 -13.42 -10.92
CA GLU A 616 -14.45 -13.05 -10.98
C GLU A 616 -14.26 -11.53 -10.83
N LYS A 617 -14.98 -10.73 -11.63
CA LYS A 617 -14.92 -9.26 -11.56
C LYS A 617 -15.35 -8.72 -10.20
N SER A 618 -16.39 -9.30 -9.60
CA SER A 618 -16.89 -8.89 -8.29
C SER A 618 -15.88 -9.19 -7.18
N MET A 619 -15.23 -10.36 -7.23
CA MET A 619 -14.17 -10.72 -6.29
C MET A 619 -12.95 -9.83 -6.46
N MET A 620 -12.49 -9.58 -7.68
CA MET A 620 -11.37 -8.65 -7.95
C MET A 620 -11.65 -7.23 -7.44
N LYS A 621 -12.89 -6.74 -7.57
CA LYS A 621 -13.29 -5.43 -7.01
C LYS A 621 -13.19 -5.42 -5.49
N LYS A 622 -13.68 -6.46 -4.80
CA LYS A 622 -13.58 -6.57 -3.34
C LYS A 622 -12.12 -6.67 -2.88
N ILE A 623 -11.31 -7.43 -3.59
CA ILE A 623 -9.86 -7.55 -3.38
C ILE A 623 -9.20 -6.17 -3.42
N GLN A 624 -9.50 -5.36 -4.46
CA GLN A 624 -8.93 -4.02 -4.61
C GLN A 624 -9.36 -3.09 -3.46
N ILE A 625 -10.66 -3.09 -3.11
CA ILE A 625 -11.18 -2.24 -2.01
C ILE A 625 -10.47 -2.56 -0.70
N HIS A 626 -10.28 -3.84 -0.39
CA HIS A 626 -9.63 -4.25 0.85
C HIS A 626 -8.12 -3.95 0.85
N ASP A 627 -7.42 -4.20 -0.27
CA ASP A 627 -6.01 -3.85 -0.41
C ASP A 627 -5.78 -2.33 -0.24
N ASP A 628 -6.67 -1.53 -0.82
CA ASP A 628 -6.62 -0.07 -0.76
C ASP A 628 -6.88 0.50 0.65
N ALA A 629 -7.38 -0.30 1.59
CA ALA A 629 -7.62 0.07 2.99
C ALA A 629 -6.43 -0.27 3.92
N ILE A 630 -5.42 -1.00 3.45
CA ILE A 630 -4.31 -1.52 4.26
C ILE A 630 -3.02 -0.75 3.94
N SER A 631 -2.39 -0.15 4.94
CA SER A 631 -1.05 0.41 4.84
C SER A 631 0.04 -0.49 5.44
N LEU A 632 -0.30 -1.36 6.40
CA LEU A 632 0.65 -2.27 7.06
C LEU A 632 1.17 -3.36 6.11
N GLN A 633 2.45 -3.27 5.71
CA GLN A 633 3.02 -4.22 4.74
C GLN A 633 3.07 -5.65 5.28
N SER A 634 3.36 -5.85 6.57
CA SER A 634 3.42 -7.18 7.21
C SER A 634 2.08 -7.91 7.31
N TYR A 635 0.96 -7.21 7.08
CA TYR A 635 -0.36 -7.83 6.91
C TYR A 635 -0.76 -7.88 5.43
N ARG A 636 -0.40 -6.84 4.67
CA ARG A 636 -0.71 -6.74 3.24
C ARG A 636 -0.14 -7.90 2.42
N THR A 637 1.06 -8.40 2.72
CA THR A 637 1.59 -9.62 2.07
C THR A 637 0.62 -10.80 2.20
N THR A 638 0.06 -10.98 3.38
CA THR A 638 -0.91 -12.04 3.64
C THR A 638 -2.23 -11.81 2.95
N THR A 639 -2.68 -10.57 2.78
CA THR A 639 -3.90 -10.33 2.00
C THR A 639 -3.69 -10.69 0.53
N TYR A 640 -2.51 -10.48 -0.05
CA TYR A 640 -2.18 -10.97 -1.39
C TYR A 640 -2.28 -12.49 -1.49
N PHE A 641 -1.77 -13.22 -0.49
CA PHE A 641 -1.97 -14.67 -0.41
C PHE A 641 -3.45 -15.05 -0.29
N CYS A 642 -4.23 -14.37 0.56
CA CYS A 642 -5.65 -14.62 0.73
C CYS A 642 -6.44 -14.33 -0.56
N ASN A 643 -6.05 -13.30 -1.32
CA ASN A 643 -6.63 -12.96 -2.62
C ASN A 643 -6.34 -14.06 -3.65
N ALA A 644 -5.12 -14.59 -3.65
CA ALA A 644 -4.74 -15.75 -4.46
C ALA A 644 -5.58 -16.99 -4.10
N VAL A 645 -5.76 -17.29 -2.80
CA VAL A 645 -6.66 -18.35 -2.31
C VAL A 645 -8.09 -18.11 -2.79
N ALA A 646 -8.62 -16.90 -2.63
CA ALA A 646 -10.01 -16.59 -3.01
C ALA A 646 -10.27 -16.84 -4.50
N LEU A 647 -9.32 -16.50 -5.36
CA LEU A 647 -9.45 -16.72 -6.80
C LEU A 647 -9.17 -18.16 -7.23
N TRP A 648 -8.24 -18.86 -6.57
CA TRP A 648 -7.86 -20.22 -6.96
C TRP A 648 -8.74 -21.31 -6.32
N ASP A 649 -9.05 -21.18 -5.04
CA ASP A 649 -9.77 -22.18 -4.26
C ASP A 649 -11.29 -21.99 -4.32
N TYR A 650 -11.80 -20.74 -4.42
CA TYR A 650 -13.25 -20.48 -4.27
C TYR A 650 -14.00 -20.30 -5.58
N LEU A 651 -13.33 -19.99 -6.69
CA LEU A 651 -13.98 -19.87 -7.98
C LEU A 651 -14.44 -21.23 -8.52
N SER A 652 -15.61 -21.23 -9.15
CA SER A 652 -16.22 -22.40 -9.79
C SER A 652 -15.42 -22.94 -10.98
N VAL A 653 -14.67 -22.06 -11.64
CA VAL A 653 -13.87 -22.32 -12.84
C VAL A 653 -12.53 -21.61 -12.69
N ARG A 654 -11.44 -22.31 -13.03
CA ARG A 654 -10.09 -21.74 -13.12
C ARG A 654 -9.78 -21.44 -14.58
N THR A 655 -9.58 -20.18 -14.92
CA THR A 655 -9.13 -19.76 -16.26
C THR A 655 -7.63 -19.51 -16.26
N VAL A 656 -7.02 -19.48 -17.45
CA VAL A 656 -5.63 -19.05 -17.64
C VAL A 656 -5.44 -17.61 -17.14
N GLY A 657 -6.40 -16.71 -17.40
CA GLY A 657 -6.35 -15.32 -16.93
C GLY A 657 -6.30 -15.23 -15.41
N THR A 658 -7.20 -15.93 -14.71
CA THR A 658 -7.18 -16.01 -13.24
C THR A 658 -5.87 -16.63 -12.74
N THR A 659 -5.35 -17.65 -13.42
CA THR A 659 -4.08 -18.30 -13.04
C THR A 659 -2.90 -17.35 -13.14
N LYS A 660 -2.79 -16.58 -14.23
CA LYS A 660 -1.76 -15.53 -14.40
C LYS A 660 -1.85 -14.50 -13.27
N PHE A 661 -3.06 -14.05 -12.96
CA PHE A 661 -3.29 -13.09 -11.88
C PHE A 661 -2.86 -13.65 -10.52
N VAL A 662 -3.23 -14.89 -10.19
CA VAL A 662 -2.86 -15.57 -8.94
C VAL A 662 -1.33 -15.69 -8.83
N LEU A 663 -0.65 -16.19 -9.88
CA LEU A 663 0.81 -16.31 -9.89
C LEU A 663 1.51 -14.96 -9.71
N ASN A 664 1.04 -13.92 -10.41
CA ASN A 664 1.57 -12.57 -10.27
C ASN A 664 1.36 -12.01 -8.85
N THR A 665 0.18 -12.26 -8.26
CA THR A 665 -0.17 -11.83 -6.91
C THR A 665 0.74 -12.50 -5.87
N LEU A 666 0.99 -13.81 -5.99
CA LEU A 666 1.91 -14.52 -5.11
C LEU A 666 3.35 -14.01 -5.24
N ARG A 667 3.83 -13.76 -6.47
CA ARG A 667 5.18 -13.21 -6.70
C ARG A 667 5.34 -11.80 -6.13
N LYS A 668 4.34 -10.93 -6.34
CA LYS A 668 4.32 -9.59 -5.73
C LYS A 668 4.29 -9.65 -4.20
N SER A 669 3.58 -10.63 -3.63
CA SER A 669 3.63 -10.85 -2.18
C SER A 669 5.01 -11.23 -1.68
N ILE A 670 5.77 -12.04 -2.42
CA ILE A 670 7.18 -12.38 -2.11
C ILE A 670 8.05 -11.13 -2.18
N GLU A 671 7.87 -10.29 -3.20
CA GLU A 671 8.62 -9.04 -3.34
C GLU A 671 8.40 -8.11 -2.16
N ILE A 672 7.14 -7.88 -1.76
CA ILE A 672 6.81 -7.05 -0.59
C ILE A 672 7.41 -7.69 0.68
N ALA A 673 7.27 -8.99 0.87
CA ALA A 673 7.80 -9.69 2.05
C ALA A 673 9.32 -9.47 2.22
N ARG A 674 10.10 -9.48 1.13
CA ARG A 674 11.54 -9.20 1.16
C ARG A 674 11.87 -7.78 1.63
N THR A 675 11.00 -6.80 1.37
CA THR A 675 11.23 -5.42 1.83
C THR A 675 11.08 -5.25 3.34
N ILE A 676 10.37 -6.18 4.00
CA ILE A 676 10.05 -6.17 5.43
C ILE A 676 11.20 -6.78 6.25
N GLU A 677 11.99 -7.69 5.65
CA GLU A 677 13.08 -8.41 6.32
C GLU A 677 14.07 -7.47 7.04
N LYS A 678 14.32 -6.29 6.46
CA LYS A 678 15.21 -5.27 7.03
C LYS A 678 14.75 -4.71 8.39
N ASP A 679 13.46 -4.77 8.68
CA ASP A 679 12.85 -4.15 9.87
C ASP A 679 12.78 -5.13 11.06
N ASP A 680 13.23 -6.37 10.86
CA ASP A 680 13.22 -7.45 11.86
C ASP A 680 11.82 -7.64 12.45
N VAL A 681 10.82 -7.79 11.57
CA VAL A 681 9.43 -8.07 11.93
C VAL A 681 8.90 -9.24 11.11
N CYS A 682 8.00 -10.01 11.72
CA CYS A 682 7.33 -11.16 11.14
C CYS A 682 6.17 -10.75 10.23
N ILE A 683 5.57 -11.74 9.57
CA ILE A 683 4.37 -11.60 8.76
C ILE A 683 3.21 -12.23 9.51
N TYR A 684 2.10 -11.49 9.63
CA TYR A 684 0.82 -12.04 10.10
C TYR A 684 0.28 -12.93 8.99
N SER A 685 0.38 -14.25 9.08
CA SER A 685 0.19 -15.19 7.97
C SER A 685 -1.04 -16.10 8.08
N TYR A 686 -1.75 -16.27 6.96
CA TYR A 686 -2.78 -17.31 6.76
C TYR A 686 -2.28 -18.48 5.89
N THR A 687 -0.98 -18.62 5.63
CA THR A 687 -0.44 -19.70 4.77
C THR A 687 -0.74 -21.11 5.27
N ARG A 688 -1.06 -21.27 6.57
CA ARG A 688 -1.53 -22.51 7.21
C ARG A 688 -3.01 -22.46 7.65
N THR A 689 -3.79 -21.53 7.10
CA THR A 689 -5.23 -21.31 7.34
C THR A 689 -5.65 -20.57 8.62
N TYR A 690 -4.79 -20.41 9.64
CA TYR A 690 -5.26 -19.96 10.98
C TYR A 690 -4.60 -18.72 11.61
N GLY A 691 -3.96 -17.84 10.84
CA GLY A 691 -3.48 -16.53 11.35
C GLY A 691 -2.38 -16.66 12.41
N GLU A 692 -1.13 -16.79 11.99
CA GLU A 692 0.05 -16.94 12.86
C GLU A 692 1.15 -15.93 12.50
N MET A 693 2.00 -15.56 13.47
CA MET A 693 3.21 -14.79 13.20
C MET A 693 4.33 -15.70 12.73
N ILE A 694 4.77 -15.56 11.48
CA ILE A 694 5.89 -16.35 10.95
C ILE A 694 7.01 -15.46 10.40
N PRO A 695 8.27 -15.92 10.47
CA PRO A 695 9.40 -15.23 9.86
C PRO A 695 9.23 -15.06 8.35
N VAL A 696 9.83 -14.00 7.79
CA VAL A 696 9.77 -13.67 6.35
C VAL A 696 10.24 -14.85 5.48
N ALA A 697 11.35 -15.49 5.84
CA ALA A 697 11.90 -16.61 5.09
C ALA A 697 10.93 -17.81 5.01
N GLU A 698 10.24 -18.12 6.12
CA GLU A 698 9.25 -19.19 6.17
C GLU A 698 8.03 -18.87 5.30
N PHE A 699 7.54 -17.63 5.38
CA PHE A 699 6.44 -17.15 4.54
C PHE A 699 6.77 -17.24 3.05
N ILE A 700 7.97 -16.82 2.63
CA ILE A 700 8.42 -16.92 1.23
C ILE A 700 8.44 -18.39 0.79
N GLY A 701 9.01 -19.29 1.61
CA GLY A 701 9.02 -20.72 1.31
C GLY A 701 7.61 -21.32 1.16
N HIS A 702 6.64 -20.85 1.94
CA HIS A 702 5.23 -21.23 1.78
C HIS A 702 4.64 -20.77 0.44
N LEU A 703 4.93 -19.54 0.01
CA LEU A 703 4.44 -19.03 -1.28
C LEU A 703 5.12 -19.70 -2.48
N GLU A 704 6.39 -20.08 -2.38
CA GLU A 704 7.08 -20.83 -3.42
C GLU A 704 6.47 -22.22 -3.61
N LYS A 705 6.08 -22.90 -2.53
CA LYS A 705 5.33 -24.17 -2.58
C LYS A 705 3.98 -23.99 -3.29
N CYS A 706 3.26 -22.91 -2.98
CA CYS A 706 2.01 -22.55 -3.66
C CYS A 706 2.19 -22.36 -5.17
N ILE A 707 3.23 -21.62 -5.57
CA ILE A 707 3.54 -21.38 -6.99
C ILE A 707 3.87 -22.69 -7.70
N ALA A 708 4.72 -23.53 -7.10
CA ALA A 708 5.08 -24.83 -7.67
C ALA A 708 3.86 -25.76 -7.85
N MET A 709 2.93 -25.75 -6.89
CA MET A 709 1.68 -26.50 -6.98
C MET A 709 0.81 -26.01 -8.14
N ILE A 710 0.64 -24.68 -8.30
CA ILE A 710 -0.12 -24.11 -9.43
C ILE A 710 0.52 -24.48 -10.76
N GLU A 711 1.85 -24.33 -10.90
CA GLU A 711 2.56 -24.65 -12.14
C GLU A 711 2.46 -26.14 -12.51
N ALA A 712 2.42 -27.04 -11.52
CA ALA A 712 2.21 -28.47 -11.77
C ALA A 712 0.80 -28.77 -12.32
N VAL A 713 -0.22 -28.06 -11.82
CA VAL A 713 -1.61 -28.21 -12.26
C VAL A 713 -1.83 -27.55 -13.62
N ALA A 714 -1.50 -26.26 -13.74
CA ALA A 714 -1.83 -25.43 -14.90
C ALA A 714 -0.84 -25.54 -16.07
N GLY A 715 0.40 -25.99 -15.82
CA GLY A 715 1.51 -25.93 -16.78
C GLY A 715 2.41 -24.71 -16.55
N LYS A 716 3.66 -24.75 -17.07
CA LYS A 716 4.62 -23.63 -16.95
C LYS A 716 4.50 -22.60 -18.07
N ASP A 717 3.85 -22.97 -19.16
CA ASP A 717 3.59 -22.21 -20.39
C ASP A 717 2.31 -21.36 -20.31
N VAL A 718 1.75 -21.17 -19.11
CA VAL A 718 0.49 -20.42 -18.89
C VAL A 718 0.55 -19.00 -19.44
N TYR A 719 1.74 -18.38 -19.52
CA TYR A 719 1.91 -17.03 -20.05
C TYR A 719 1.67 -16.91 -21.57
N ASP A 720 1.85 -18.01 -22.32
CA ASP A 720 1.67 -18.04 -23.78
C ASP A 720 0.25 -18.43 -24.21
N ARG A 721 -0.63 -18.73 -23.25
CA ARG A 721 -2.01 -19.21 -23.46
C ARG A 721 -3.04 -18.08 -23.37
N GLU A 722 -4.20 -18.27 -23.99
CA GLU A 722 -5.29 -17.29 -23.99
C GLU A 722 -6.01 -17.22 -22.63
N ASP A 723 -6.31 -16.01 -22.14
CA ASP A 723 -6.86 -15.80 -20.80
C ASP A 723 -8.20 -16.49 -20.55
N ALA A 724 -9.05 -16.62 -21.58
CA ALA A 724 -10.36 -17.24 -21.49
C ALA A 724 -10.32 -18.77 -21.45
N GLU A 725 -9.15 -19.38 -21.69
CA GLU A 725 -8.99 -20.83 -21.67
C GLU A 725 -9.20 -21.38 -20.25
N ILE A 726 -9.95 -22.47 -20.13
CA ILE A 726 -10.21 -23.15 -18.85
C ILE A 726 -9.08 -24.15 -18.58
N ILE A 727 -8.52 -24.10 -17.36
CA ILE A 727 -7.50 -25.06 -16.93
C ILE A 727 -8.10 -26.47 -16.77
N SER A 728 -7.58 -27.43 -17.52
CA SER A 728 -7.98 -28.84 -17.42
C SER A 728 -7.47 -29.47 -16.13
N ARG A 729 -8.32 -30.29 -15.49
CA ARG A 729 -8.01 -30.90 -14.20
C ARG A 729 -7.03 -32.06 -14.35
N LYS A 730 -6.09 -32.18 -13.41
CA LYS A 730 -5.18 -33.33 -13.29
C LYS A 730 -5.37 -33.99 -11.92
N GLY A 731 -5.79 -35.25 -11.91
CA GLY A 731 -5.94 -36.05 -10.69
C GLY A 731 -7.25 -35.86 -9.92
N PRO A 732 -7.42 -36.58 -8.80
CA PRO A 732 -8.67 -36.62 -8.03
C PRO A 732 -8.85 -35.48 -7.02
N LEU A 733 -7.76 -34.80 -6.63
CA LEU A 733 -7.76 -33.72 -5.63
C LEU A 733 -7.86 -32.34 -6.28
N SER A 734 -8.33 -31.35 -5.52
CA SER A 734 -8.51 -29.98 -6.02
C SER A 734 -7.21 -29.16 -6.11
N SER A 735 -6.19 -29.51 -5.33
CA SER A 735 -4.92 -28.78 -5.18
C SER A 735 -5.14 -27.38 -4.58
N LEU A 736 -5.38 -27.34 -3.28
CA LEU A 736 -5.76 -26.12 -2.54
C LEU A 736 -4.58 -25.30 -2.04
N LEU A 737 -4.64 -23.99 -2.23
CA LEU A 737 -3.63 -23.08 -1.71
C LEU A 737 -3.72 -22.91 -0.19
N MET A 738 -4.94 -22.84 0.36
CA MET A 738 -5.12 -22.55 1.78
C MET A 738 -4.55 -23.63 2.73
N THR A 739 -4.40 -24.87 2.28
CA THR A 739 -3.94 -26.01 3.09
C THR A 739 -2.62 -26.62 2.63
N VAL A 740 -2.01 -26.15 1.53
CA VAL A 740 -0.77 -26.75 0.97
C VAL A 740 0.41 -26.75 1.96
N ASN A 741 0.44 -25.78 2.87
CA ASN A 741 1.48 -25.66 3.89
C ASN A 741 1.08 -26.28 5.24
N PHE A 742 -0.05 -26.98 5.29
CA PHE A 742 -0.48 -27.72 6.47
C PHE A 742 0.18 -29.11 6.46
N SER A 743 1.34 -29.21 7.11
CA SER A 743 2.08 -30.46 7.34
C SER A 743 2.06 -30.86 8.80
#